data_AF-A0A5R9BBR0-F1
#
_entry.id   AF-A0A5R9BBR0-F1
#
_cell.length_a   1.000
_cell.length_b   1.000
_cell.length_c   1.000
_cell.angle_alpha   90.00
_cell.angle_beta   90.00
_cell.angle_gamma   90.00
#
_symmetry.space_group_name_H-M   'P 1'
#
loop_
_entity.id
_entity.type
_entity.pdbx_description
1 polymer ?
#
loop_
_entity_poly.entity_id
_entity_poly.type
_entity_poly.pdbx_seq_one_letter_code
_entity_poly.pdbx_strand_id
1 'polypeptide(L)'
;MKRNKTEDLRAEFVERFGREPDGMWAAPGRVNLIGEHTDYNDGLVLPFALPQNTLAAASRRSDTTLRVHSVNAAESEEFDLATLAPGAHQGWSSYVAGVFWALHEAGYAPAGMDIAVYTTVPLGAGLSSSAALECAVACAVAELSGHQIAPLELATIAQRAENEYVGMPCGLMDQMVSMVAHEGYAVLFDTRSQQVQHVPFAGEHAEILVIDTKAPHKLVDGEYAARRSQCEQASTELGLASLRELNDVAEDALDSALFQLSDDVLRRRVRHVVTENQRVLDMVEALQTGRLDAVGALMNASHASLRDDYQVTVPEVDLAQRILVSAGAYGARITGGGFGGCVIALIDAGTGEFLQHKVAEAYAEAGFTAPEHFVAVPSSGARRVSSARNWAGNIEYSARRIAAPHSYDDLRSLITSGDRVKAVGSRHSFSTVADTTGDLISLEDLPRVFEIDDRAHTVTVDAGIRYGELAQRLQESGWALQNMASLPHITVVGSVATGTHGSGDQVPALSAAVNAVELMLADGSTGVWRRGDHDFGGVVVSLGALGVVTRLSLDIVPSFELRQDVYGGLQWQAVLENFEVLTGSAYSVSLFTRWVGETFGHAWLKSTQNPPEELLGTRALAHDVGLVEGAVEATTAQSGVWGSWDSRLPHFKLHFAPSNGDELQSEYLLPREQAVEALRRIRCLGSRMEPHLLLSEVRTMAPDDQWMSPAYGRQTVGIHFTWRQHPTEVAALLPLIEEQLMPLGARPHWGKLFAASQLGELYPKFSEFRRLAAQLDPEGRFRNAYLDRLFAHDGADGYKVDPDHIPSL
;
A
#
# COMPACT_ATOMS: atom_id res chain seq x y z
N MET A 1 -13.06 14.56 2.08
CA MET A 1 -11.59 14.61 2.01
C MET A 1 -11.02 14.29 3.38
N LYS A 2 -10.54 13.07 3.63
CA LYS A 2 -9.66 12.80 4.78
C LYS A 2 -8.28 13.35 4.38
N ARG A 3 -7.79 14.39 5.08
CA ARG A 3 -6.44 14.93 4.80
C ARG A 3 -5.38 13.84 5.00
N ASN A 4 -4.36 13.84 4.15
CA ASN A 4 -3.25 12.89 4.23
C ASN A 4 -2.33 13.29 5.40
N LYS A 5 -2.37 12.52 6.47
CA LYS A 5 -1.64 12.79 7.72
C LYS A 5 -0.11 12.87 7.52
N THR A 6 0.42 12.14 6.54
CA THR A 6 1.85 12.17 6.19
C THR A 6 2.23 13.48 5.50
N GLU A 7 1.37 13.98 4.61
CA GLU A 7 1.57 15.30 3.96
C GLU A 7 1.39 16.44 4.95
N ASP A 8 0.39 16.35 5.84
CA ASP A 8 0.18 17.34 6.90
C ASP A 8 1.39 17.43 7.83
N LEU A 9 1.95 16.29 8.29
CA LEU A 9 3.15 16.27 9.13
C LEU A 9 4.40 16.78 8.39
N ARG A 10 4.54 16.47 7.09
CA ARG A 10 5.63 17.03 6.28
C ARG A 10 5.50 18.56 6.17
N ALA A 11 4.30 19.07 5.90
CA ALA A 11 4.05 20.51 5.81
C ALA A 11 4.37 21.20 7.14
N GLU A 12 3.92 20.62 8.27
CA GLU A 12 4.23 21.12 9.61
C GLU A 12 5.75 21.10 9.89
N PHE A 13 6.45 20.04 9.47
CA PHE A 13 7.91 19.95 9.59
C PHE A 13 8.60 21.08 8.80
N VAL A 14 8.18 21.33 7.57
CA VAL A 14 8.72 22.40 6.72
C VAL A 14 8.43 23.77 7.33
N GLU A 15 7.21 24.01 7.81
CA GLU A 15 6.83 25.25 8.49
C GLU A 15 7.69 25.50 9.73
N ARG A 16 7.89 24.45 10.54
CA ARG A 16 8.63 24.56 11.80
C ARG A 16 10.14 24.69 11.62
N PHE A 17 10.73 23.94 10.70
CA PHE A 17 12.18 23.80 10.59
C PHE A 17 12.79 24.44 9.33
N GLY A 18 11.97 24.90 8.39
CA GLY A 18 12.39 25.64 7.19
C GLY A 18 13.05 24.78 6.10
N ARG A 19 12.89 23.45 6.17
CA ARG A 19 13.46 22.48 5.22
C ARG A 19 12.63 21.20 5.18
N GLU A 20 12.79 20.43 4.11
CA GLU A 20 12.16 19.11 3.97
C GLU A 20 12.76 18.10 4.96
N PRO A 21 11.96 17.17 5.52
CA PRO A 21 12.49 16.08 6.33
C PRO A 21 13.33 15.12 5.47
N ASP A 22 14.41 14.60 6.04
CA ASP A 22 15.26 13.59 5.40
C ASP A 22 14.53 12.24 5.28
N GLY A 23 13.53 12.01 6.14
CA GLY A 23 12.63 10.89 6.07
C GLY A 23 11.44 11.00 7.03
N MET A 24 10.54 10.02 6.93
CA MET A 24 9.44 9.85 7.87
C MET A 24 9.40 8.39 8.31
N TRP A 25 9.09 8.16 9.58
CA TRP A 25 8.97 6.84 10.18
C TRP A 25 7.63 6.72 10.88
N ALA A 26 7.07 5.52 10.90
CA ALA A 26 5.89 5.18 11.66
C ALA A 26 6.22 4.08 12.63
N ALA A 27 5.62 4.10 13.82
CA ALA A 27 5.50 2.91 14.64
C ALA A 27 4.07 2.82 15.22
N PRO A 28 3.49 1.61 15.27
CA PRO A 28 2.11 1.40 15.67
C PRO A 28 1.95 1.35 17.19
N GLY A 29 0.74 1.67 17.66
CA GLY A 29 0.28 1.20 18.96
C GLY A 29 0.01 -0.30 18.94
N ARG A 30 -0.47 -0.88 20.04
CA ARG A 30 -0.72 -2.32 20.12
C ARG A 30 -1.91 -2.67 21.00
N VAL A 31 -2.45 -3.85 20.75
CA VAL A 31 -3.34 -4.56 21.69
C VAL A 31 -2.75 -5.93 21.97
N ASN A 32 -2.94 -6.41 23.20
CA ASN A 32 -2.56 -7.77 23.56
C ASN A 32 -3.78 -8.68 23.40
N LEU A 33 -3.71 -9.65 22.48
CA LEU A 33 -4.84 -10.55 22.21
C LEU A 33 -5.12 -11.44 23.43
N ILE A 34 -4.08 -12.01 24.04
CA ILE A 34 -4.15 -12.84 25.25
C ILE A 34 -2.75 -12.94 25.90
N GLY A 35 -2.68 -13.33 27.18
CA GLY A 35 -1.41 -13.36 27.91
C GLY A 35 -1.20 -12.09 28.71
N GLU A 36 -2.16 -11.69 29.55
CA GLU A 36 -1.96 -10.50 30.40
C GLU A 36 -1.36 -10.82 31.74
N HIS A 37 -0.53 -9.88 32.23
CA HIS A 37 0.21 -10.01 33.48
C HIS A 37 1.10 -11.27 33.55
N THR A 38 1.46 -11.83 32.40
CA THR A 38 2.43 -12.90 32.25
C THR A 38 3.83 -12.34 31.92
N ASP A 39 3.92 -11.14 31.36
CA ASP A 39 5.15 -10.53 30.86
C ASP A 39 6.24 -10.34 31.93
N TYR A 40 5.90 -9.74 33.06
CA TYR A 40 6.80 -9.58 34.22
C TYR A 40 6.94 -10.86 35.06
N ASN A 41 6.28 -11.94 34.65
CA ASN A 41 6.40 -13.29 35.20
C ASN A 41 7.15 -14.22 34.23
N ASP A 42 7.98 -13.69 33.33
CA ASP A 42 8.71 -14.46 32.29
C ASP A 42 7.80 -15.32 31.38
N GLY A 43 6.54 -14.93 31.26
CA GLY A 43 5.50 -15.69 30.58
C GLY A 43 5.40 -15.44 29.07
N LEU A 44 4.32 -15.94 28.49
CA LEU A 44 3.98 -15.75 27.08
C LEU A 44 2.97 -14.63 26.91
N VAL A 45 3.12 -13.86 25.85
CA VAL A 45 2.15 -12.85 25.40
C VAL A 45 1.85 -13.02 23.91
N LEU A 46 0.66 -12.60 23.47
CA LEU A 46 0.26 -12.69 22.06
C LEU A 46 -0.32 -11.36 21.54
N PRO A 47 0.47 -10.27 21.48
CA PRO A 47 0.00 -8.99 20.95
C PRO A 47 -0.01 -8.92 19.42
N PHE A 48 -0.66 -7.89 18.89
CA PHE A 48 -0.49 -7.46 17.51
C PHE A 48 -0.44 -5.93 17.42
N ALA A 49 0.18 -5.43 16.35
CA ALA A 49 0.27 -4.00 16.07
C ALA A 49 -1.05 -3.44 15.50
N LEU A 50 -1.46 -2.29 16.01
CA LEU A 50 -2.65 -1.58 15.56
C LEU A 50 -2.40 -0.81 14.24
N PRO A 51 -3.46 -0.51 13.45
CA PRO A 51 -3.34 0.37 12.29
C PRO A 51 -3.08 1.84 12.68
N GLN A 52 -3.34 2.22 13.92
CA GLN A 52 -3.01 3.54 14.47
C GLN A 52 -1.51 3.64 14.74
N ASN A 53 -0.89 4.72 14.26
CA ASN A 53 0.56 4.93 14.32
C ASN A 53 0.92 6.28 14.94
N THR A 54 2.11 6.34 15.52
CA THR A 54 2.87 7.57 15.68
C THR A 54 3.80 7.73 14.48
N LEU A 55 3.71 8.87 13.81
CA LEU A 55 4.60 9.30 12.74
C LEU A 55 5.68 10.23 13.30
N ALA A 56 6.91 10.08 12.82
CA ALA A 56 8.04 10.96 13.09
C ALA A 56 8.66 11.41 11.76
N ALA A 57 8.59 12.70 11.44
CA ALA A 57 9.37 13.31 10.36
C ALA A 57 10.67 13.85 10.96
N ALA A 58 11.82 13.51 10.38
CA ALA A 58 13.11 13.90 10.94
C ALA A 58 14.15 14.31 9.89
N SER A 59 15.02 15.24 10.26
CA SER A 59 16.25 15.58 9.53
C SER A 59 17.45 15.70 10.45
N ARG A 60 18.60 15.27 9.94
CA ARG A 60 19.88 15.40 10.62
C ARG A 60 20.30 16.87 10.74
N ARG A 61 21.02 17.18 11.80
CA ARG A 61 21.72 18.45 12.02
C ARG A 61 23.23 18.21 12.07
N SER A 62 23.99 19.27 11.84
CA SER A 62 25.45 19.24 11.95
C SER A 62 25.96 19.51 13.37
N ASP A 63 25.09 19.94 14.29
CA ASP A 63 25.37 20.17 15.70
C ASP A 63 24.80 19.04 16.59
N THR A 64 24.95 19.16 17.92
CA THR A 64 24.44 18.21 18.92
C THR A 64 23.07 18.60 19.47
N THR A 65 22.33 19.46 18.76
CA THR A 65 21.03 19.94 19.23
C THR A 65 19.91 18.99 18.79
N LEU A 66 18.98 18.69 19.69
CA LEU A 66 17.74 17.98 19.39
C LEU A 66 16.57 18.97 19.52
N ARG A 67 15.86 19.23 18.42
CA ARG A 67 14.62 20.02 18.43
C ARG A 67 13.44 19.12 18.12
N VAL A 68 12.43 19.13 18.99
CA VAL A 68 11.25 18.27 18.85
C VAL A 68 10.00 19.12 18.78
N HIS A 69 9.02 18.68 17.98
CA HIS A 69 7.71 19.32 17.86
C HIS A 69 6.62 18.25 17.85
N SER A 70 5.57 18.41 18.65
CA SER A 70 4.38 17.55 18.62
C SER A 70 3.21 18.31 18.03
N VAL A 71 2.68 17.79 16.92
CA VAL A 71 1.49 18.36 16.26
C VAL A 71 0.25 18.20 17.13
N ASN A 72 0.11 17.06 17.82
CA ASN A 72 -1.04 16.80 18.69
C ASN A 72 -1.07 17.74 19.91
N ALA A 73 0.09 18.08 20.47
CA ALA A 73 0.20 18.96 21.63
C ALA A 73 0.37 20.45 21.24
N ALA A 74 0.74 20.74 19.99
CA ALA A 74 1.20 22.05 19.52
C ALA A 74 2.36 22.62 20.37
N GLU A 75 3.25 21.74 20.83
CA GLU A 75 4.38 22.06 21.72
C GLU A 75 5.71 21.78 21.03
N SER A 76 6.73 22.57 21.36
CA SER A 76 8.10 22.35 20.88
C SER A 76 9.10 22.45 22.02
N GLU A 77 10.13 21.61 21.97
CA GLU A 77 11.23 21.64 22.93
C GLU A 77 12.57 21.49 22.22
N GLU A 78 13.63 21.90 22.92
CA GLU A 78 15.01 21.85 22.45
C GLU A 78 15.92 21.33 23.55
N PHE A 79 16.82 20.42 23.20
CA PHE A 79 17.77 19.77 24.09
C PHE A 79 19.18 19.83 23.50
N ASP A 80 20.20 19.85 24.36
CA ASP A 80 21.57 19.51 23.98
C ASP A 80 21.82 18.05 24.32
N LEU A 81 22.19 17.26 23.31
CA LEU A 81 22.47 15.84 23.47
C LEU A 81 23.57 15.56 24.50
N ALA A 82 24.52 16.48 24.69
CA ALA A 82 25.61 16.33 25.65
C ALA A 82 25.16 16.42 27.12
N THR A 83 23.96 16.94 27.38
CA THR A 83 23.45 17.18 28.76
C THR A 83 22.26 16.31 29.13
N LEU A 84 21.85 15.37 28.27
CA LEU A 84 20.73 14.48 28.55
C LEU A 84 21.05 13.61 29.77
N ALA A 85 20.18 13.66 30.78
CA ALA A 85 20.29 12.87 31.99
C ALA A 85 18.90 12.47 32.51
N PRO A 86 18.74 11.24 33.05
CA PRO A 86 17.51 10.81 33.70
C PRO A 86 16.97 11.82 34.72
N GLY A 87 15.67 12.09 34.66
CA GLY A 87 15.00 13.02 35.57
C GLY A 87 15.26 14.52 35.32
N ALA A 88 16.05 14.90 34.32
CA ALA A 88 16.30 16.30 33.98
C ALA A 88 15.08 17.02 33.39
N HIS A 89 14.17 16.27 32.76
CA HIS A 89 13.00 16.79 32.05
C HIS A 89 11.75 15.94 32.34
N GLN A 90 10.57 16.52 32.16
CA GLN A 90 9.26 15.89 32.38
C GLN A 90 8.36 16.17 31.17
N GLY A 91 7.36 15.32 30.92
CA GLY A 91 6.42 15.48 29.80
C GLY A 91 6.74 14.61 28.59
N TRP A 92 5.99 14.75 27.50
CA TRP A 92 6.06 13.84 26.34
C TRP A 92 7.42 13.86 25.63
N SER A 93 8.09 15.00 25.62
CA SER A 93 9.41 15.21 25.01
C SER A 93 10.51 14.40 25.71
N SER A 94 10.31 14.02 26.98
CA SER A 94 11.24 13.18 27.73
C SER A 94 11.36 11.76 27.16
N TYR A 95 10.30 11.23 26.54
CA TYR A 95 10.34 9.95 25.82
C TYR A 95 11.26 10.05 24.59
N VAL A 96 11.18 11.16 23.85
CA VAL A 96 12.04 11.40 22.69
C VAL A 96 13.49 11.57 23.12
N ALA A 97 13.75 12.43 24.11
CA ALA A 97 15.09 12.65 24.66
C ALA A 97 15.68 11.36 25.25
N GLY A 98 14.86 10.55 25.92
CA GLY A 98 15.25 9.27 26.48
C GLY A 98 15.76 8.29 25.43
N VAL A 99 15.17 8.27 24.23
CA VAL A 99 15.65 7.42 23.12
C VAL A 99 17.07 7.80 22.70
N PHE A 100 17.38 9.10 22.58
CA PHE A 100 18.73 9.57 22.27
C PHE A 100 19.72 9.19 23.37
N TRP A 101 19.34 9.37 24.64
CA TRP A 101 20.15 8.97 25.79
C TRP A 101 20.40 7.45 25.81
N ALA A 102 19.35 6.63 25.63
CA ALA A 102 19.45 5.18 25.67
C ALA A 102 20.30 4.62 24.50
N LEU A 103 20.19 5.21 23.31
CA LEU A 103 21.07 4.89 22.18
C LEU A 103 22.54 5.21 22.50
N HIS A 104 22.79 6.37 23.13
CA HIS A 104 24.14 6.74 23.56
C HIS A 104 24.72 5.74 24.58
N GLU A 105 23.94 5.39 25.60
CA GLU A 105 24.31 4.41 26.62
C GLU A 105 24.51 2.99 26.06
N ALA A 106 23.85 2.66 24.96
CA ALA A 106 24.04 1.42 24.22
C ALA A 106 25.29 1.43 23.31
N GLY A 107 26.06 2.52 23.28
CA GLY A 107 27.30 2.66 22.51
C GLY A 107 27.11 3.22 21.09
N TYR A 108 25.92 3.70 20.75
CA TYR A 108 25.65 4.38 19.49
C TYR A 108 25.92 5.89 19.63
N ALA A 109 26.22 6.57 18.52
CA ALA A 109 26.56 7.99 18.52
C ALA A 109 25.48 8.78 17.77
N PRO A 110 24.34 9.10 18.42
CA PRO A 110 23.27 9.81 17.75
C PRO A 110 23.70 11.23 17.37
N ALA A 111 23.38 11.65 16.14
CA ALA A 111 23.58 13.04 15.69
C ALA A 111 22.47 13.96 16.20
N GLY A 112 22.70 15.28 16.24
CA GLY A 112 21.62 16.24 16.46
C GLY A 112 20.55 16.12 15.37
N MET A 113 19.28 16.37 15.71
CA MET A 113 18.13 16.19 14.82
C MET A 113 17.02 17.20 15.07
N ASP A 114 16.29 17.52 14.00
CA ASP A 114 14.95 18.10 14.09
C ASP A 114 13.93 16.99 13.91
N ILE A 115 12.93 16.90 14.78
CA ILE A 115 11.87 15.87 14.73
C ILE A 115 10.50 16.53 14.92
N ALA A 116 9.57 16.30 13.99
CA ALA A 116 8.15 16.56 14.21
C ALA A 116 7.39 15.23 14.34
N VAL A 117 6.49 15.14 15.31
CA VAL A 117 5.69 13.93 15.55
C VAL A 117 4.19 14.19 15.49
N TYR A 118 3.46 13.21 14.96
CA TYR A 118 2.00 13.19 14.94
C TYR A 118 1.51 11.77 15.23
N THR A 119 0.59 11.61 16.17
CA THR A 119 0.04 10.30 16.53
C THR A 119 -1.47 10.21 16.33
N THR A 120 -1.89 9.04 15.88
CA THR A 120 -3.29 8.62 15.84
C THR A 120 -3.59 7.54 16.88
N VAL A 121 -2.59 7.11 17.66
CA VAL A 121 -2.79 6.16 18.76
C VAL A 121 -3.55 6.90 19.86
N PRO A 122 -4.72 6.38 20.31
CA PRO A 122 -5.48 7.05 21.36
C PRO A 122 -4.65 7.22 22.64
N LEU A 123 -4.48 8.46 23.07
CA LEU A 123 -3.71 8.80 24.26
C LEU A 123 -4.45 8.34 25.53
N GLY A 124 -3.74 7.66 26.43
CA GLY A 124 -4.29 7.22 27.72
C GLY A 124 -5.27 6.03 27.65
N ALA A 125 -5.43 5.39 26.48
CA ALA A 125 -6.31 4.24 26.29
C ALA A 125 -5.64 2.88 26.62
N GLY A 126 -4.39 2.87 27.09
CA GLY A 126 -3.63 1.64 27.32
C GLY A 126 -3.17 0.93 26.03
N LEU A 127 -3.13 1.65 24.90
CA LEU A 127 -2.78 1.13 23.56
C LEU A 127 -1.33 1.44 23.14
N SER A 128 -0.45 1.72 24.10
CA SER A 128 1.00 1.95 23.92
C SER A 128 1.38 3.14 23.05
N SER A 129 0.78 4.31 23.30
CA SER A 129 1.18 5.54 22.63
C SER A 129 2.64 5.94 22.94
N SER A 130 3.17 5.63 24.13
CA SER A 130 4.58 5.88 24.49
C SER A 130 5.54 5.03 23.67
N ALA A 131 5.37 3.70 23.68
CA ALA A 131 6.19 2.80 22.87
C ALA A 131 6.12 3.13 21.36
N ALA A 132 4.93 3.48 20.84
CA ALA A 132 4.80 3.92 19.45
C ALA A 132 5.63 5.18 19.15
N LEU A 133 5.67 6.15 20.07
CA LEU A 133 6.52 7.34 19.93
C LEU A 133 8.01 6.98 20.00
N GLU A 134 8.41 6.21 21.02
CA GLU A 134 9.79 5.80 21.22
C GLU A 134 10.34 5.00 20.04
N CYS A 135 9.59 4.01 19.55
CA CYS A 135 10.00 3.16 18.44
C CYS A 135 10.08 3.95 17.12
N ALA A 136 9.14 4.85 16.84
CA ALA A 136 9.19 5.68 15.62
C ALA A 136 10.43 6.59 15.64
N VAL A 137 10.74 7.21 16.78
CA VAL A 137 11.94 8.03 16.97
C VAL A 137 13.20 7.17 16.91
N ALA A 138 13.23 6.01 17.57
CA ALA A 138 14.39 5.14 17.60
C ALA A 138 14.78 4.68 16.20
N CYS A 139 13.79 4.33 15.35
CA CYS A 139 14.02 4.03 13.93
C CYS A 139 14.64 5.23 13.19
N ALA A 140 14.06 6.42 13.37
CA ALA A 140 14.55 7.64 12.73
C ALA A 140 15.99 7.95 13.14
N VAL A 141 16.30 7.89 14.44
CA VAL A 141 17.62 8.22 14.98
C VAL A 141 18.67 7.20 14.56
N ALA A 142 18.35 5.91 14.61
CA ALA A 142 19.26 4.84 14.19
C ALA A 142 19.61 5.00 12.70
N GLU A 143 18.60 5.08 11.82
CA GLU A 143 18.81 5.21 10.37
C GLU A 143 19.53 6.52 10.02
N LEU A 144 19.04 7.66 10.53
CA LEU A 144 19.65 8.96 10.28
C LEU A 144 20.96 9.16 11.05
N SER A 145 21.43 8.25 11.90
CA SER A 145 22.81 8.30 12.42
C SER A 145 23.74 7.31 11.71
N GLY A 146 23.22 6.54 10.75
CA GLY A 146 23.98 5.55 9.98
C GLY A 146 24.22 4.24 10.75
N HIS A 147 23.37 3.92 11.72
CA HIS A 147 23.43 2.68 12.49
C HIS A 147 22.39 1.68 11.98
N GLN A 148 22.84 0.43 11.76
CA GLN A 148 21.95 -0.69 11.47
C GLN A 148 21.80 -1.50 12.76
N ILE A 149 20.63 -1.40 13.39
CA ILE A 149 20.32 -2.04 14.68
C ILE A 149 19.19 -3.04 14.45
N ALA A 150 19.30 -4.24 15.01
CA ALA A 150 18.24 -5.23 14.89
C ALA A 150 16.94 -4.73 15.55
N PRO A 151 15.75 -4.99 14.97
CA PRO A 151 14.48 -4.50 15.53
C PRO A 151 14.28 -4.79 17.02
N LEU A 152 14.56 -6.02 17.47
CA LEU A 152 14.40 -6.40 18.88
C LEU A 152 15.40 -5.69 19.81
N GLU A 153 16.63 -5.46 19.35
CA GLU A 153 17.62 -4.67 20.08
C GLU A 153 17.17 -3.22 20.21
N LEU A 154 16.65 -2.64 19.12
CA LEU A 154 16.14 -1.27 19.12
C LEU A 154 14.90 -1.11 20.02
N ALA A 155 14.03 -2.12 20.07
CA ALA A 155 12.92 -2.18 21.02
C ALA A 155 13.40 -2.23 22.48
N THR A 156 14.48 -2.96 22.76
CA THR A 156 15.10 -3.02 24.09
C THR A 156 15.70 -1.66 24.49
N ILE A 157 16.31 -0.95 23.54
CA ILE A 157 16.83 0.41 23.75
C ILE A 157 15.68 1.40 24.03
N ALA A 158 14.59 1.32 23.28
CA ALA A 158 13.39 2.12 23.52
C ALA A 158 12.79 1.83 24.91
N GLN A 159 12.68 0.56 25.30
CA GLN A 159 12.21 0.17 26.62
C GLN A 159 13.11 0.72 27.75
N ARG A 160 14.43 0.76 27.52
CA ARG A 160 15.39 1.35 28.46
C ARG A 160 15.19 2.86 28.60
N ALA A 161 14.85 3.56 27.52
CA ALA A 161 14.48 4.98 27.59
C ALA A 161 13.27 5.20 28.50
N GLU A 162 12.21 4.39 28.35
CA GLU A 162 11.00 4.50 29.19
C GLU A 162 11.31 4.23 30.66
N ASN A 163 12.05 3.14 30.94
CA ASN A 163 12.35 2.73 32.31
C ASN A 163 13.36 3.63 33.02
N GLU A 164 14.54 3.85 32.42
CA GLU A 164 15.68 4.48 33.11
C GLU A 164 15.69 6.00 32.96
N TYR A 165 15.20 6.55 31.83
CA TYR A 165 15.22 7.99 31.58
C TYR A 165 13.93 8.68 32.01
N VAL A 166 12.78 8.15 31.57
CA VAL A 166 11.46 8.69 31.93
C VAL A 166 11.05 8.26 33.34
N GLY A 167 11.47 7.07 33.77
CA GLY A 167 11.18 6.52 35.09
C GLY A 167 9.87 5.72 35.15
N MET A 168 9.38 5.23 34.01
CA MET A 168 8.15 4.46 33.91
C MET A 168 8.46 2.95 33.87
N PRO A 169 8.09 2.18 34.92
CA PRO A 169 8.40 0.76 34.98
C PRO A 169 7.52 -0.04 34.01
N CYS A 170 8.06 -0.44 32.86
CA CYS A 170 7.34 -1.19 31.82
C CYS A 170 8.09 -2.45 31.34
N GLY A 171 7.33 -3.45 30.90
CA GLY A 171 7.85 -4.64 30.22
C GLY A 171 8.22 -4.35 28.75
N LEU A 172 8.85 -5.33 28.09
CA LEU A 172 9.35 -5.18 26.71
C LEU A 172 8.27 -5.36 25.63
N MET A 173 7.09 -5.90 25.99
CA MET A 173 6.05 -6.30 25.04
C MET A 173 5.67 -5.18 24.07
N ASP A 174 5.45 -3.98 24.58
CA ASP A 174 4.91 -2.84 23.83
C ASP A 174 5.87 -2.38 22.73
N GLN A 175 7.14 -2.15 23.10
CA GLN A 175 8.19 -1.78 22.16
C GLN A 175 8.48 -2.91 21.19
N MET A 176 8.51 -4.16 21.66
CA MET A 176 8.78 -5.33 20.84
C MET A 176 7.74 -5.47 19.73
N VAL A 177 6.45 -5.51 20.07
CA VAL A 177 5.41 -5.68 19.05
C VAL A 177 5.34 -4.47 18.13
N SER A 178 5.55 -3.26 18.66
CA SER A 178 5.60 -2.05 17.84
C SER A 178 6.73 -2.13 16.81
N MET A 179 7.85 -2.79 17.12
CA MET A 179 8.98 -2.91 16.21
C MET A 179 8.92 -4.11 15.25
N VAL A 180 8.48 -5.29 15.72
CA VAL A 180 8.65 -6.55 14.98
C VAL A 180 7.38 -7.09 14.32
N ALA A 181 6.23 -6.45 14.52
CA ALA A 181 4.97 -6.94 13.96
C ALA A 181 4.94 -6.97 12.43
N HIS A 182 4.17 -7.92 11.89
CA HIS A 182 3.87 -8.04 10.48
C HIS A 182 2.36 -7.95 10.26
N GLU A 183 1.97 -7.30 9.18
CA GLU A 183 0.56 -7.21 8.76
C GLU A 183 -0.04 -8.60 8.56
N GLY A 184 -1.23 -8.82 9.12
CA GLY A 184 -1.92 -10.11 9.11
C GLY A 184 -1.48 -11.11 10.19
N TYR A 185 -0.54 -10.75 11.07
CA TYR A 185 -0.01 -11.67 12.11
C TYR A 185 -0.11 -11.10 13.53
N ALA A 186 -0.53 -11.95 14.47
CA ALA A 186 -0.22 -11.77 15.87
C ALA A 186 1.22 -12.23 16.17
N VAL A 187 1.78 -11.81 17.30
CA VAL A 187 3.18 -12.07 17.67
C VAL A 187 3.20 -12.85 18.97
N LEU A 188 3.48 -14.15 18.91
CA LEU A 188 3.79 -14.93 20.10
C LEU A 188 5.17 -14.50 20.58
N PHE A 189 5.24 -13.96 21.79
CA PHE A 189 6.48 -13.52 22.39
C PHE A 189 6.67 -14.19 23.74
N ASP A 190 7.82 -14.84 23.89
CA ASP A 190 8.25 -15.43 25.16
C ASP A 190 9.16 -14.44 25.88
N THR A 191 8.67 -13.79 26.94
CA THR A 191 9.41 -12.69 27.59
C THR A 191 10.69 -13.16 28.27
N ARG A 192 10.77 -14.47 28.60
CA ARG A 192 11.96 -15.11 29.17
C ARG A 192 13.10 -15.23 28.15
N SER A 193 12.83 -15.84 27.01
CA SER A 193 13.84 -16.17 25.98
C SER A 193 13.97 -15.08 24.92
N GLN A 194 13.04 -14.12 24.90
CA GLN A 194 12.84 -13.10 23.88
C GLN A 194 12.60 -13.68 22.47
N GLN A 195 12.16 -14.94 22.37
CA GLN A 195 11.79 -15.54 21.09
C GLN A 195 10.49 -14.95 20.57
N VAL A 196 10.50 -14.67 19.27
CA VAL A 196 9.38 -14.09 18.52
C VAL A 196 8.90 -15.10 17.49
N GLN A 197 7.60 -15.37 17.46
CA GLN A 197 6.96 -16.18 16.43
C GLN A 197 5.72 -15.46 15.90
N HIS A 198 5.64 -15.24 14.59
CA HIS A 198 4.46 -14.69 13.94
C HIS A 198 3.40 -15.77 13.74
N VAL A 199 2.18 -15.49 14.20
CA VAL A 199 1.03 -16.38 14.16
C VAL A 199 -0.02 -15.76 13.24
N PRO A 200 -0.38 -16.41 12.11
CA PRO A 200 -1.39 -15.88 11.19
C PRO A 200 -2.69 -15.57 11.92
N PHE A 201 -3.23 -14.39 11.67
CA PHE A 201 -4.55 -14.00 12.16
C PHE A 201 -5.60 -14.31 11.08
N ALA A 202 -6.78 -14.74 11.48
CA ALA A 202 -7.89 -15.10 10.59
C ALA A 202 -8.62 -13.86 10.02
N GLY A 203 -7.85 -12.89 9.51
CA GLY A 203 -8.30 -11.53 9.20
C GLY A 203 -9.31 -11.40 8.05
N GLU A 204 -9.49 -12.43 7.22
CA GLU A 204 -10.42 -12.39 6.08
C GLU A 204 -11.89 -12.58 6.49
N HIS A 205 -12.14 -13.13 7.69
CA HIS A 205 -13.50 -13.45 8.16
C HIS A 205 -13.82 -12.83 9.53
N ALA A 206 -12.80 -12.44 10.29
CA ALA A 206 -12.96 -11.88 11.62
C ALA A 206 -12.08 -10.65 11.84
N GLU A 207 -12.60 -9.72 12.63
CA GLU A 207 -11.92 -8.49 13.02
C GLU A 207 -11.90 -8.36 14.55
N ILE A 208 -11.05 -7.47 15.08
CA ILE A 208 -11.06 -7.13 16.50
C ILE A 208 -11.76 -5.78 16.70
N LEU A 209 -12.89 -5.79 17.39
CA LEU A 209 -13.53 -4.57 17.87
C LEU A 209 -12.85 -4.14 19.17
N VAL A 210 -12.30 -2.92 19.19
CA VAL A 210 -11.73 -2.30 20.38
C VAL A 210 -12.74 -1.29 20.93
N ILE A 211 -13.10 -1.42 22.21
CA ILE A 211 -13.95 -0.51 22.97
C ILE A 211 -13.12 0.14 24.07
N ASP A 212 -12.84 1.44 23.96
CA ASP A 212 -12.32 2.25 25.07
C ASP A 212 -13.48 2.60 26.01
N THR A 213 -13.46 2.02 27.20
CA THR A 213 -14.56 2.10 28.17
C THR A 213 -14.68 3.49 28.81
N LYS A 214 -13.68 4.37 28.67
CA LYS A 214 -13.58 5.65 29.38
C LYS A 214 -13.75 5.54 30.90
N ALA A 215 -13.52 4.36 31.47
CA ALA A 215 -13.56 4.14 32.91
C ALA A 215 -12.48 5.01 33.60
N PRO A 216 -12.80 5.66 34.72
CA PRO A 216 -11.86 6.57 35.38
C PRO A 216 -10.69 5.80 36.00
N HIS A 217 -9.49 5.98 35.45
CA HIS A 217 -8.23 5.44 35.95
C HIS A 217 -7.81 6.16 37.25
N LYS A 218 -8.32 5.73 38.41
CA LYS A 218 -7.78 6.13 39.72
C LYS A 218 -6.94 4.99 40.29
N LEU A 219 -5.68 5.27 40.63
CA LEU A 219 -4.75 4.39 41.38
C LEU A 219 -4.13 3.21 40.61
N VAL A 220 -4.06 3.26 39.28
CA VAL A 220 -3.53 2.17 38.43
C VAL A 220 -2.10 1.77 38.82
N ASP A 221 -1.19 2.74 39.04
CA ASP A 221 0.23 2.44 39.32
C ASP A 221 0.42 1.68 40.64
N GLY A 222 -0.36 2.01 41.67
CA GLY A 222 -0.31 1.34 42.97
C GLY A 222 -0.87 -0.08 42.92
N GLU A 223 -1.98 -0.29 42.20
CA GLU A 223 -2.61 -1.59 42.08
C GLU A 223 -1.84 -2.55 41.16
N TYR A 224 -1.28 -2.04 40.05
CA TYR A 224 -0.40 -2.81 39.17
C TYR A 224 0.86 -3.26 39.93
N ALA A 225 1.53 -2.34 40.65
CA ALA A 225 2.69 -2.67 41.48
C ALA A 225 2.34 -3.71 42.56
N ALA A 226 1.13 -3.65 43.13
CA ALA A 226 0.67 -4.66 44.08
C ALA A 226 0.53 -6.06 43.45
N ARG A 227 0.03 -6.18 42.20
CA ARG A 227 -0.04 -7.48 41.50
C ARG A 227 1.33 -8.08 41.25
N ARG A 228 2.27 -7.25 40.80
CA ARG A 228 3.66 -7.66 40.61
C ARG A 228 4.28 -8.16 41.91
N SER A 229 4.18 -7.38 42.98
CA SER A 229 4.71 -7.75 44.30
C SER A 229 4.09 -9.05 44.84
N GLN A 230 2.81 -9.29 44.61
CA GLN A 230 2.14 -10.55 44.97
C GLN A 230 2.72 -11.75 44.20
N CYS A 231 3.03 -11.60 42.92
CA CYS A 231 3.65 -12.68 42.13
C CYS A 231 5.10 -12.95 42.55
N GLU A 232 5.87 -11.91 42.86
CA GLU A 232 7.23 -12.01 43.40
C GLU A 232 7.23 -12.72 44.77
N GLN A 233 6.27 -12.39 45.65
CA GLN A 233 6.08 -13.08 46.93
C GLN A 233 5.75 -14.56 46.71
N ALA A 234 4.80 -14.86 45.81
CA ALA A 234 4.43 -16.25 45.52
C ALA A 234 5.61 -17.06 44.95
N SER A 235 6.41 -16.47 44.06
CA SER A 235 7.63 -17.11 43.53
C SER A 235 8.63 -17.40 44.65
N THR A 236 8.79 -16.47 45.59
CA THR A 236 9.67 -16.63 46.77
C THR A 236 9.19 -17.78 47.67
N GLU A 237 7.89 -17.87 47.96
CA GLU A 237 7.32 -18.95 48.79
C GLU A 237 7.46 -20.33 48.13
N LEU A 238 7.39 -20.39 46.80
CA LEU A 238 7.53 -21.62 46.02
C LEU A 238 8.99 -21.97 45.69
N GLY A 239 9.94 -21.07 45.97
CA GLY A 239 11.35 -21.26 45.62
C GLY A 239 11.63 -21.25 44.12
N LEU A 240 10.82 -20.52 43.35
CA LEU A 240 10.95 -20.38 41.90
C LEU A 240 11.62 -19.05 41.55
N ALA A 241 12.39 -19.01 40.44
CA ALA A 241 12.86 -17.73 39.90
C ALA A 241 11.70 -16.97 39.23
N SER A 242 10.75 -17.71 38.65
CA SER A 242 9.54 -17.16 38.06
C SER A 242 8.38 -18.14 38.11
N LEU A 243 7.15 -17.63 38.23
CA LEU A 243 5.92 -18.42 38.14
C LEU A 243 5.78 -19.19 36.82
N ARG A 244 6.42 -18.74 35.74
CA ARG A 244 6.43 -19.46 34.46
C ARG A 244 7.06 -20.86 34.56
N GLU A 245 7.95 -21.11 35.52
CA GLU A 245 8.54 -22.45 35.72
C GLU A 245 7.48 -23.54 35.98
N LEU A 246 6.31 -23.17 36.52
CA LEU A 246 5.20 -24.10 36.73
C LEU A 246 4.57 -24.58 35.42
N ASN A 247 4.78 -23.89 34.30
CA ASN A 247 4.34 -24.33 32.97
C ASN A 247 5.32 -25.33 32.33
N ASP A 248 6.54 -25.47 32.86
CA ASP A 248 7.60 -26.31 32.29
C ASP A 248 7.65 -27.73 32.93
N VAL A 249 6.78 -28.00 33.90
CA VAL A 249 6.76 -29.21 34.74
C VAL A 249 5.46 -30.01 34.55
N ALA A 250 5.33 -31.14 35.26
CA ALA A 250 4.20 -32.08 35.11
C ALA A 250 2.83 -31.43 35.40
N GLU A 251 1.76 -31.99 34.82
CA GLU A 251 0.38 -31.45 34.87
C GLU A 251 -0.17 -31.21 36.29
N ASP A 252 0.32 -31.92 37.31
CA ASP A 252 -0.11 -31.79 38.71
C ASP A 252 0.64 -30.71 39.51
N ALA A 253 1.62 -30.04 38.89
CA ALA A 253 2.47 -29.06 39.56
C ALA A 253 1.71 -27.84 40.07
N LEU A 254 0.67 -27.40 39.36
CA LEU A 254 -0.13 -26.25 39.79
C LEU A 254 -0.86 -26.53 41.11
N ASP A 255 -1.56 -27.66 41.22
CA ASP A 255 -2.30 -28.00 42.44
C ASP A 255 -1.37 -28.14 43.65
N SER A 256 -0.21 -28.76 43.45
CA SER A 256 0.83 -28.87 44.47
C SER A 256 1.37 -27.50 44.90
N ALA A 257 1.64 -26.60 43.96
CA ALA A 257 2.09 -25.25 44.25
C ALA A 257 1.02 -24.44 45.01
N LEU A 258 -0.25 -24.53 44.60
CA LEU A 258 -1.35 -23.85 45.26
C LEU A 258 -1.53 -24.30 46.72
N PHE A 259 -1.26 -25.57 47.04
CA PHE A 259 -1.31 -26.06 48.41
C PHE A 259 -0.21 -25.48 49.31
N GLN A 260 0.94 -25.12 48.75
CA GLN A 260 2.12 -24.62 49.50
C GLN A 260 2.04 -23.13 49.85
N LEU A 261 1.32 -22.33 49.06
CA LEU A 261 1.21 -20.89 49.26
C LEU A 261 0.50 -20.52 50.57
N SER A 262 0.92 -19.43 51.19
CA SER A 262 0.51 -19.01 52.53
C SER A 262 -0.93 -18.48 52.61
N ASP A 263 -1.42 -17.81 51.56
CA ASP A 263 -2.76 -17.20 51.54
C ASP A 263 -3.52 -17.41 50.20
N ASP A 264 -4.83 -17.13 50.23
CA ASP A 264 -5.72 -17.33 49.09
C ASP A 264 -5.50 -16.32 47.95
N VAL A 265 -4.97 -15.12 48.24
CA VAL A 265 -4.68 -14.12 47.21
C VAL A 265 -3.54 -14.61 46.34
N LEU A 266 -2.43 -15.06 46.93
CA LEU A 266 -1.29 -15.62 46.19
C LEU A 266 -1.71 -16.81 45.33
N ARG A 267 -2.54 -17.72 45.87
CA ARG A 267 -3.08 -18.87 45.13
C ARG A 267 -3.82 -18.43 43.86
N ARG A 268 -4.64 -17.39 43.95
CA ARG A 268 -5.36 -16.86 42.78
C ARG A 268 -4.41 -16.22 41.76
N ARG A 269 -3.40 -15.46 42.19
CA ARG A 269 -2.40 -14.88 41.27
C ARG A 269 -1.62 -15.96 40.52
N VAL A 270 -1.15 -16.97 41.24
CA VAL A 270 -0.45 -18.11 40.63
C VAL A 270 -1.35 -18.87 39.66
N ARG A 271 -2.61 -19.16 40.04
CA ARG A 271 -3.58 -19.80 39.15
C ARG A 271 -3.79 -19.02 37.86
N HIS A 272 -3.96 -17.69 37.96
CA HIS A 272 -4.09 -16.84 36.79
C HIS A 272 -2.87 -16.97 35.87
N VAL A 273 -1.67 -16.69 36.38
CA VAL A 273 -0.44 -16.65 35.57
C VAL A 273 -0.20 -17.99 34.85
N VAL A 274 -0.28 -19.10 35.58
CA VAL A 274 -0.02 -20.44 35.02
C VAL A 274 -1.05 -20.80 33.96
N THR A 275 -2.34 -20.57 34.24
CA THR A 275 -3.39 -20.91 33.28
C THR A 275 -3.46 -19.94 32.10
N GLU A 276 -3.03 -18.68 32.27
CA GLU A 276 -2.97 -17.69 31.18
C GLU A 276 -1.85 -18.03 30.20
N ASN A 277 -0.68 -18.46 30.67
CA ASN A 277 0.38 -18.98 29.79
C ASN A 277 -0.10 -20.16 28.94
N GLN A 278 -0.85 -21.10 29.53
CA GLN A 278 -1.42 -22.21 28.77
C GLN A 278 -2.46 -21.72 27.75
N ARG A 279 -3.33 -20.78 28.13
CA ARG A 279 -4.30 -20.17 27.20
C ARG A 279 -3.64 -19.47 26.01
N VAL A 280 -2.44 -18.90 26.18
CA VAL A 280 -1.68 -18.33 25.05
C VAL A 280 -1.30 -19.43 24.05
N LEU A 281 -0.79 -20.57 24.51
CA LEU A 281 -0.43 -21.69 23.63
C LEU A 281 -1.67 -22.26 22.93
N ASP A 282 -2.77 -22.45 23.66
CA ASP A 282 -4.04 -22.93 23.10
C ASP A 282 -4.60 -21.93 22.07
N MET A 283 -4.40 -20.62 22.29
CA MET A 283 -4.81 -19.57 21.36
C MET A 283 -4.04 -19.64 20.04
N VAL A 284 -2.73 -19.88 20.12
CA VAL A 284 -1.89 -20.06 18.93
C VAL A 284 -2.38 -21.24 18.09
N GLU A 285 -2.67 -22.38 18.72
CA GLU A 285 -3.22 -23.54 18.03
C GLU A 285 -4.59 -23.24 17.41
N ALA A 286 -5.48 -22.55 18.14
CA ALA A 286 -6.80 -22.19 17.65
C ALA A 286 -6.75 -21.24 16.44
N LEU A 287 -5.86 -20.25 16.45
CA LEU A 287 -5.62 -19.33 15.33
C LEU A 287 -5.06 -20.06 14.11
N GLN A 288 -4.03 -20.89 14.30
CA GLN A 288 -3.41 -21.67 13.22
C GLN A 288 -4.38 -22.65 12.56
N THR A 289 -5.38 -23.14 13.31
CA THR A 289 -6.41 -24.06 12.82
C THR A 289 -7.71 -23.37 12.39
N GLY A 290 -7.78 -22.04 12.43
CA GLY A 290 -8.94 -21.26 12.01
C GLY A 290 -10.20 -21.45 12.87
N ARG A 291 -10.06 -21.88 14.13
CA ARG A 291 -11.19 -22.19 15.03
C ARG A 291 -11.63 -20.96 15.83
N LEU A 292 -12.37 -20.04 15.19
CA LEU A 292 -12.79 -18.77 15.80
C LEU A 292 -13.61 -18.92 17.10
N ASP A 293 -14.48 -19.92 17.18
CA ASP A 293 -15.23 -20.21 18.42
C ASP A 293 -14.30 -20.58 19.59
N ALA A 294 -13.21 -21.31 19.31
CA ALA A 294 -12.21 -21.66 20.32
C ALA A 294 -11.39 -20.43 20.75
N VAL A 295 -11.01 -19.57 19.79
CA VAL A 295 -10.37 -18.27 20.07
C VAL A 295 -11.26 -17.44 20.99
N GLY A 296 -12.55 -17.30 20.66
CA GLY A 296 -13.52 -16.58 21.48
C GLY A 296 -13.69 -17.15 22.89
N ALA A 297 -13.77 -18.48 23.01
CA ALA A 297 -13.85 -19.16 24.30
C ALA A 297 -12.61 -18.89 25.18
N LEU A 298 -11.41 -18.90 24.59
CA LEU A 298 -10.16 -18.57 25.28
C LEU A 298 -10.11 -17.10 25.72
N MET A 299 -10.58 -16.16 24.90
CA MET A 299 -10.70 -14.75 25.28
C MET A 299 -11.61 -14.59 26.50
N ASN A 300 -12.78 -15.24 26.49
CA ASN A 300 -13.73 -15.19 27.61
C ASN A 300 -13.13 -15.81 28.89
N ALA A 301 -12.40 -16.91 28.77
CA ALA A 301 -11.72 -17.55 29.90
C ALA A 301 -10.61 -16.67 30.49
N SER A 302 -9.80 -16.02 29.65
CA SER A 302 -8.81 -15.02 30.09
C SER A 302 -9.47 -13.87 30.83
N HIS A 303 -10.57 -13.31 30.31
CA HIS A 303 -11.32 -12.24 30.98
C HIS A 303 -11.85 -12.68 32.35
N ALA A 304 -12.45 -13.87 32.45
CA ALA A 304 -12.94 -14.41 33.71
C ALA A 304 -11.81 -14.58 34.73
N SER A 305 -10.65 -15.08 34.30
CA SER A 305 -9.47 -15.19 35.17
C SER A 305 -8.97 -13.82 35.63
N LEU A 306 -8.93 -12.82 34.75
CA LEU A 306 -8.56 -11.44 35.10
C LEU A 306 -9.55 -10.78 36.08
N ARG A 307 -10.84 -11.10 36.00
CA ARG A 307 -11.86 -10.61 36.94
C ARG A 307 -11.80 -11.32 38.28
N ASP A 308 -11.78 -12.65 38.28
CA ASP A 308 -12.03 -13.47 39.46
C ASP A 308 -10.74 -13.82 40.22
N ASP A 309 -9.71 -14.24 39.48
CA ASP A 309 -8.42 -14.68 40.04
C ASP A 309 -7.42 -13.52 40.14
N TYR A 310 -7.33 -12.66 39.12
CA TYR A 310 -6.39 -11.54 39.13
C TYR A 310 -6.98 -10.25 39.68
N GLN A 311 -8.31 -10.09 39.61
CA GLN A 311 -9.06 -8.96 40.14
C GLN A 311 -8.58 -7.61 39.61
N VAL A 312 -8.51 -7.49 38.28
CA VAL A 312 -8.04 -6.28 37.58
C VAL A 312 -9.08 -5.70 36.63
N THR A 313 -10.34 -6.12 36.71
CA THR A 313 -11.43 -5.53 35.92
C THR A 313 -12.25 -4.54 36.75
N VAL A 314 -13.08 -3.76 36.07
CA VAL A 314 -14.03 -2.79 36.66
C VAL A 314 -15.41 -2.97 36.04
N PRO A 315 -16.50 -2.49 36.69
CA PRO A 315 -17.86 -2.69 36.21
C PRO A 315 -18.11 -2.28 34.76
N GLU A 316 -17.45 -1.21 34.30
CA GLU A 316 -17.53 -0.72 32.92
C GLU A 316 -16.99 -1.74 31.92
N VAL A 317 -15.83 -2.34 32.23
CA VAL A 317 -15.18 -3.37 31.41
C VAL A 317 -16.03 -4.64 31.40
N ASP A 318 -16.46 -5.10 32.57
CA ASP A 318 -17.28 -6.31 32.70
C ASP A 318 -18.63 -6.15 31.98
N LEU A 319 -19.22 -4.96 31.98
CA LEU A 319 -20.46 -4.68 31.25
C LEU A 319 -20.23 -4.77 29.73
N ALA A 320 -19.22 -4.08 29.18
CA ALA A 320 -18.93 -4.14 27.76
C ALA A 320 -18.67 -5.58 27.29
N GLN A 321 -17.84 -6.33 28.02
CA GLN A 321 -17.53 -7.71 27.70
C GLN A 321 -18.79 -8.58 27.61
N ARG A 322 -19.67 -8.51 28.63
CA ARG A 322 -20.92 -9.29 28.64
C ARG A 322 -21.84 -8.92 27.48
N ILE A 323 -21.97 -7.62 27.20
CA ILE A 323 -22.85 -7.14 26.12
C ILE A 323 -22.34 -7.62 24.76
N LEU A 324 -21.03 -7.47 24.49
CA LEU A 324 -20.42 -7.92 23.24
C LEU A 324 -20.66 -9.42 22.98
N VAL A 325 -20.42 -10.27 23.99
CA VAL A 325 -20.65 -11.72 23.86
C VAL A 325 -22.15 -12.03 23.68
N SER A 326 -23.03 -11.39 24.45
CA SER A 326 -24.48 -11.63 24.34
C SER A 326 -25.07 -11.16 23.02
N ALA A 327 -24.43 -10.19 22.37
CA ALA A 327 -24.85 -9.61 21.10
C ALA A 327 -24.24 -10.31 19.87
N GLY A 328 -23.37 -11.29 20.05
CA GLY A 328 -22.88 -12.16 18.97
C GLY A 328 -21.37 -12.16 18.73
N ALA A 329 -20.55 -11.51 19.57
CA ALA A 329 -19.09 -11.68 19.49
C ALA A 329 -18.69 -13.12 19.87
N TYR A 330 -17.71 -13.70 19.16
CA TYR A 330 -17.15 -15.02 19.49
C TYR A 330 -16.60 -15.05 20.93
N GLY A 331 -15.93 -13.96 21.32
CA GLY A 331 -15.46 -13.75 22.67
C GLY A 331 -14.94 -12.33 22.85
N ALA A 332 -14.88 -11.89 24.10
CA ALA A 332 -14.41 -10.56 24.46
C ALA A 332 -13.65 -10.57 25.79
N ARG A 333 -12.66 -9.68 25.91
CA ARG A 333 -11.85 -9.53 27.12
C ARG A 333 -11.28 -8.14 27.30
N ILE A 334 -10.81 -7.85 28.50
CA ILE A 334 -10.01 -6.66 28.78
C ILE A 334 -8.62 -6.82 28.14
N THR A 335 -8.01 -5.72 27.71
CA THR A 335 -6.61 -5.69 27.24
C THR A 335 -5.85 -4.57 27.96
N GLY A 336 -4.54 -4.76 28.16
CA GLY A 336 -3.67 -3.90 28.94
C GLY A 336 -3.62 -4.24 30.44
N GLY A 337 -3.07 -3.32 31.23
CA GLY A 337 -2.78 -3.52 32.66
C GLY A 337 -3.99 -3.55 33.62
N GLY A 338 -5.22 -3.43 33.11
CA GLY A 338 -6.45 -3.49 33.89
C GLY A 338 -6.87 -2.19 34.56
N PHE A 339 -7.84 -2.29 35.48
CA PHE A 339 -8.41 -1.21 36.30
C PHE A 339 -9.13 -0.11 35.50
N GLY A 340 -9.53 -0.42 34.27
CA GLY A 340 -10.09 0.50 33.28
C GLY A 340 -9.61 0.11 31.89
N GLY A 341 -9.59 1.08 30.97
CA GLY A 341 -9.00 0.92 29.64
C GLY A 341 -9.94 0.27 28.63
N CYS A 342 -9.39 -0.62 27.80
CA CYS A 342 -10.07 -1.16 26.63
C CYS A 342 -10.57 -2.60 26.82
N VAL A 343 -11.69 -2.91 26.16
CA VAL A 343 -12.17 -4.27 25.90
C VAL A 343 -11.96 -4.57 24.42
N ILE A 344 -11.44 -5.75 24.10
CA ILE A 344 -11.33 -6.27 22.73
C ILE A 344 -12.33 -7.40 22.54
N ALA A 345 -12.94 -7.48 21.37
CA ALA A 345 -13.84 -8.56 20.99
C ALA A 345 -13.50 -9.10 19.60
N LEU A 346 -13.48 -10.42 19.46
CA LEU A 346 -13.42 -11.10 18.17
C LEU A 346 -14.83 -11.16 17.58
N ILE A 347 -14.99 -10.59 16.39
CA ILE A 347 -16.29 -10.39 15.75
C ILE A 347 -16.22 -10.80 14.28
N ASP A 348 -17.37 -11.14 13.69
CA ASP A 348 -17.46 -11.25 12.23
C ASP A 348 -17.21 -9.89 11.58
N ALA A 349 -16.48 -9.88 10.48
CA ALA A 349 -16.18 -8.66 9.74
C ALA A 349 -17.45 -7.87 9.39
N GLY A 350 -17.44 -6.55 9.62
CA GLY A 350 -18.58 -5.68 9.33
C GLY A 350 -19.69 -5.65 10.39
N THR A 351 -19.58 -6.39 11.49
CA THR A 351 -20.56 -6.35 12.59
C THR A 351 -20.25 -5.31 13.68
N GLY A 352 -19.11 -4.61 13.56
CA GLY A 352 -18.58 -3.70 14.58
C GLY A 352 -19.53 -2.57 15.00
N GLU A 353 -20.18 -1.89 14.04
CA GLU A 353 -21.12 -0.78 14.33
C GLU A 353 -22.34 -1.27 15.13
N PHE A 354 -22.89 -2.43 14.77
CA PHE A 354 -24.03 -3.02 15.47
C PHE A 354 -23.67 -3.35 16.93
N LEU A 355 -22.53 -4.01 17.14
CA LEU A 355 -22.08 -4.39 18.47
C LEU A 355 -21.73 -3.18 19.33
N GLN A 356 -21.10 -2.16 18.74
CA GLN A 356 -20.87 -0.91 19.45
C GLN A 356 -22.17 -0.24 19.90
N HIS A 357 -23.18 -0.20 19.03
CA HIS A 357 -24.46 0.40 19.39
C HIS A 357 -25.07 -0.28 20.63
N LYS A 358 -25.02 -1.61 20.69
CA LYS A 358 -25.48 -2.39 21.85
C LYS A 358 -24.74 -2.06 23.13
N VAL A 359 -23.41 -1.89 23.04
CA VAL A 359 -22.58 -1.50 24.18
C VAL A 359 -22.90 -0.08 24.64
N ALA A 360 -23.09 0.86 23.72
CA ALA A 360 -23.46 2.24 24.04
C ALA A 360 -24.85 2.36 24.72
N GLU A 361 -25.85 1.59 24.26
CA GLU A 361 -27.16 1.49 24.91
C GLU A 361 -27.02 1.02 26.36
N ALA A 362 -26.28 -0.07 26.59
CA ALA A 362 -26.08 -0.62 27.93
C ALA A 362 -25.29 0.32 28.86
N TYR A 363 -24.28 1.03 28.33
CA TYR A 363 -23.55 2.04 29.09
C TYR A 363 -24.46 3.20 29.52
N ALA A 364 -25.34 3.66 28.64
CA ALA A 364 -26.31 4.72 28.96
C ALA A 364 -27.29 4.28 30.05
N GLU A 365 -27.81 3.04 29.98
CA GLU A 365 -28.69 2.48 31.02
C GLU A 365 -27.99 2.33 32.38
N ALA A 366 -26.70 1.99 32.38
CA ALA A 366 -25.89 1.86 33.58
C ALA A 366 -25.40 3.20 34.15
N GLY A 367 -25.60 4.32 33.45
CA GLY A 367 -25.14 5.65 33.87
C GLY A 367 -23.63 5.87 33.73
N PHE A 368 -22.99 5.10 32.84
CA PHE A 368 -21.56 5.19 32.56
C PHE A 368 -21.27 6.18 31.42
N THR A 369 -20.01 6.58 31.29
CA THR A 369 -19.57 7.45 30.18
C THR A 369 -19.67 6.69 28.86
N ALA A 370 -20.08 7.36 27.80
CA ALA A 370 -20.16 6.74 26.48
C ALA A 370 -18.77 6.26 26.02
N PRO A 371 -18.64 5.02 25.55
CA PRO A 371 -17.35 4.48 25.11
C PRO A 371 -16.96 5.02 23.75
N GLU A 372 -15.66 4.95 23.45
CA GLU A 372 -15.15 5.09 22.08
C GLU A 372 -14.82 3.73 21.50
N HIS A 373 -14.77 3.64 20.17
CA HIS A 373 -14.53 2.37 19.50
C HIS A 373 -13.82 2.53 18.16
N PHE A 374 -13.18 1.45 17.74
CA PHE A 374 -12.70 1.27 16.37
C PHE A 374 -12.48 -0.21 16.11
N VAL A 375 -12.47 -0.58 14.83
CA VAL A 375 -12.07 -1.92 14.39
C VAL A 375 -10.57 -1.94 14.14
N ALA A 376 -9.92 -3.01 14.57
CA ALA A 376 -8.50 -3.23 14.42
C ALA A 376 -8.23 -4.57 13.71
N VAL A 377 -7.22 -4.54 12.84
CA VAL A 377 -6.62 -5.72 12.22
C VAL A 377 -5.11 -5.70 12.47
N PRO A 378 -4.45 -6.86 12.59
CA PRO A 378 -3.01 -6.93 12.73
C PRO A 378 -2.28 -6.20 11.60
N SER A 379 -1.49 -5.19 11.97
CA SER A 379 -0.84 -4.25 11.05
C SER A 379 0.68 -4.38 11.09
N SER A 380 1.35 -3.71 10.15
CA SER A 380 2.82 -3.66 10.11
C SER A 380 3.42 -2.92 11.31
N GLY A 381 4.56 -3.42 11.80
CA GLY A 381 5.41 -2.77 12.80
C GLY A 381 6.07 -1.47 12.32
N ALA A 382 7.06 -1.04 13.09
CA ALA A 382 7.79 0.19 12.87
C ALA A 382 8.55 0.13 11.54
N ARG A 383 8.46 1.20 10.76
CA ARG A 383 9.01 1.26 9.41
C ARG A 383 9.25 2.69 8.97
N ARG A 384 10.12 2.86 7.98
CA ARG A 384 10.16 4.10 7.21
C ARG A 384 8.92 4.19 6.34
N VAL A 385 8.29 5.36 6.32
CA VAL A 385 7.10 5.64 5.50
C VAL A 385 7.53 6.54 4.35
N SER A 386 7.21 6.11 3.13
CA SER A 386 7.36 6.97 1.97
C SER A 386 6.06 7.77 1.80
N SER A 387 6.17 9.09 1.71
CA SER A 387 5.03 9.92 1.27
C SER A 387 4.82 9.85 -0.25
N ALA A 388 5.62 9.04 -0.95
CA ALA A 388 5.62 8.99 -2.39
C ALA A 388 4.52 8.03 -2.85
N ARG A 389 3.49 8.61 -3.46
CA ARG A 389 2.42 7.85 -4.09
C ARG A 389 2.55 7.85 -5.60
N ASN A 390 1.88 6.89 -6.22
CA ASN A 390 1.58 6.99 -7.64
C ASN A 390 0.68 8.22 -7.92
N TRP A 391 0.51 8.59 -9.18
CA TRP A 391 -0.26 9.78 -9.59
C TRP A 391 -1.73 9.75 -9.12
N ALA A 392 -2.33 8.56 -9.06
CA ALA A 392 -3.70 8.37 -8.60
C ALA A 392 -3.84 8.23 -7.07
N GLY A 393 -2.73 8.26 -6.33
CA GLY A 393 -2.73 8.20 -4.87
C GLY A 393 -3.13 6.85 -4.25
N ASN A 394 -3.44 5.82 -5.04
CA ASN A 394 -3.89 4.51 -4.56
C ASN A 394 -2.74 3.57 -4.19
N ILE A 395 -1.53 3.81 -4.72
CA ILE A 395 -0.31 3.08 -4.35
C ILE A 395 0.58 4.03 -3.57
N GLU A 396 0.86 3.69 -2.32
CA GLU A 396 1.96 4.26 -1.55
C GLU A 396 3.18 3.39 -1.76
N TYR A 397 4.27 3.97 -2.30
CA TYR A 397 5.45 3.19 -2.59
C TYR A 397 6.13 2.74 -1.29
N SER A 398 6.57 1.49 -1.25
CA SER A 398 7.37 0.90 -0.19
C SER A 398 8.83 1.39 -0.21
N ALA A 399 9.17 2.24 -1.18
CA ALA A 399 10.53 2.65 -1.47
C ALA A 399 11.12 3.47 -0.33
N ARG A 400 12.41 3.25 -0.03
CA ARG A 400 13.15 4.06 0.94
C ARG A 400 13.12 5.52 0.54
N ARG A 401 13.31 5.82 -0.75
CA ARG A 401 13.30 7.17 -1.29
C ARG A 401 13.02 7.13 -2.79
N ILE A 402 12.66 8.29 -3.35
CA ILE A 402 12.80 8.57 -4.77
C ILE A 402 14.09 9.35 -4.95
N ALA A 403 15.11 8.72 -5.53
CA ALA A 403 16.35 9.35 -5.95
C ALA A 403 16.16 10.01 -7.34
N ALA A 404 16.75 11.18 -7.53
CA ALA A 404 16.73 11.91 -8.79
C ALA A 404 18.19 12.25 -9.18
N PRO A 405 18.90 11.38 -9.91
CA PRO A 405 20.26 11.67 -10.37
C PRO A 405 20.28 12.83 -11.36
N HIS A 406 21.32 13.67 -11.26
CA HIS A 406 21.55 14.79 -12.17
C HIS A 406 22.58 14.46 -13.27
N SER A 407 23.24 13.31 -13.18
CA SER A 407 24.18 12.81 -14.18
C SER A 407 24.08 11.30 -14.37
N TYR A 408 24.59 10.80 -15.50
CA TYR A 408 24.66 9.36 -15.75
C TYR A 408 25.64 8.64 -14.81
N ASP A 409 26.64 9.35 -14.26
CA ASP A 409 27.56 8.78 -13.26
C ASP A 409 26.87 8.64 -11.89
N ASP A 410 26.01 9.59 -11.52
CA ASP A 410 25.16 9.47 -10.33
C ASP A 410 24.18 8.31 -10.48
N LEU A 411 23.54 8.19 -11.66
CA LEU A 411 22.66 7.07 -11.98
C LEU A 411 23.40 5.73 -11.84
N ARG A 412 24.60 5.63 -12.42
CA ARG A 412 25.44 4.43 -12.33
C ARG A 412 25.75 4.09 -10.87
N SER A 413 26.11 5.10 -10.08
CA SER A 413 26.42 4.92 -8.66
C SER A 413 25.20 4.40 -7.90
N LEU A 414 24.02 5.00 -8.11
CA LEU A 414 22.77 4.57 -7.49
C LEU A 414 22.40 3.12 -7.83
N ILE A 415 22.51 2.74 -9.10
CA ILE A 415 22.24 1.36 -9.54
C ILE A 415 23.24 0.40 -8.90
N THR A 416 24.54 0.67 -9.01
CA THR A 416 25.59 -0.27 -8.57
C THR A 416 25.74 -0.37 -7.05
N SER A 417 25.36 0.67 -6.28
CA SER A 417 25.38 0.63 -4.82
C SER A 417 24.09 0.09 -4.18
N GLY A 418 22.99 0.04 -4.92
CA GLY A 418 21.68 -0.34 -4.38
C GLY A 418 21.41 -1.84 -4.44
N ASP A 419 20.81 -2.40 -3.38
CA ASP A 419 20.41 -3.81 -3.33
C ASP A 419 19.21 -4.11 -4.25
N ARG A 420 18.24 -3.19 -4.29
CA ARG A 420 17.10 -3.19 -5.21
C ARG A 420 16.83 -1.77 -5.68
N VAL A 421 16.60 -1.61 -6.98
CA VAL A 421 16.27 -0.31 -7.57
C VAL A 421 15.17 -0.46 -8.61
N LYS A 422 14.31 0.56 -8.75
CA LYS A 422 13.28 0.56 -9.78
C LYS A 422 13.15 1.94 -10.39
N ALA A 423 13.17 2.02 -11.72
CA ALA A 423 12.92 3.28 -12.40
C ALA A 423 11.44 3.68 -12.25
N VAL A 424 11.19 4.96 -12.01
CA VAL A 424 9.84 5.53 -11.93
C VAL A 424 9.73 6.73 -12.87
N GLY A 425 8.71 6.71 -13.72
CA GLY A 425 8.41 7.82 -14.64
C GLY A 425 7.45 8.83 -14.02
N SER A 426 6.44 9.24 -14.79
CA SER A 426 5.37 10.14 -14.32
C SER A 426 4.41 9.54 -13.30
N ARG A 427 4.74 8.37 -12.73
CA ARG A 427 3.97 7.67 -11.69
C ARG A 427 2.53 7.31 -12.08
N HIS A 428 2.23 7.22 -13.37
CA HIS A 428 0.89 6.95 -13.91
C HIS A 428 0.62 5.44 -14.11
N SER A 429 1.09 4.61 -13.18
CA SER A 429 0.64 3.22 -13.04
C SER A 429 -0.33 3.14 -11.88
N PHE A 430 -1.38 2.33 -11.99
CA PHE A 430 -2.32 2.09 -10.90
C PHE A 430 -1.96 0.85 -10.07
N SER A 431 -0.97 0.09 -10.54
CA SER A 431 -0.47 -1.13 -9.92
C SER A 431 0.89 -0.96 -9.24
N THR A 432 1.29 -1.97 -8.46
CA THR A 432 2.60 -2.12 -7.80
C THR A 432 3.76 -2.42 -8.76
N VAL A 433 3.55 -2.34 -10.08
CA VAL A 433 4.58 -2.62 -11.10
C VAL A 433 5.86 -1.78 -10.93
N ALA A 434 5.71 -0.55 -10.45
CA ALA A 434 6.81 0.36 -10.18
C ALA A 434 7.29 0.32 -8.72
N ASP A 435 6.60 -0.36 -7.81
CA ASP A 435 6.96 -0.35 -6.39
C ASP A 435 8.25 -1.13 -6.11
N THR A 436 8.96 -0.77 -5.04
CA THR A 436 10.15 -1.48 -4.56
C THR A 436 10.38 -1.16 -3.09
N THR A 437 11.00 -2.07 -2.33
CA THR A 437 11.48 -1.79 -0.97
C THR A 437 12.85 -1.11 -0.96
N GLY A 438 13.50 -1.01 -2.13
CA GLY A 438 14.78 -0.32 -2.30
C GLY A 438 14.61 1.15 -2.70
N ASP A 439 15.41 1.60 -3.67
CA ASP A 439 15.36 2.98 -4.16
C ASP A 439 14.53 3.07 -5.45
N LEU A 440 13.59 4.02 -5.50
CA LEU A 440 13.00 4.45 -6.76
C LEU A 440 13.91 5.48 -7.42
N ILE A 441 14.06 5.40 -8.75
CA ILE A 441 14.91 6.31 -9.51
C ILE A 441 14.05 7.07 -10.51
N SER A 442 13.88 8.38 -10.28
CA SER A 442 13.29 9.30 -11.25
C SER A 442 14.36 9.80 -12.21
N LEU A 443 14.09 9.76 -13.51
CA LEU A 443 15.05 10.19 -14.54
C LEU A 443 14.74 11.59 -15.09
N GLU A 444 13.76 12.29 -14.52
CA GLU A 444 13.30 13.60 -15.00
C GLU A 444 14.38 14.69 -14.91
N ASP A 445 15.35 14.54 -14.00
CA ASP A 445 16.41 15.52 -13.73
C ASP A 445 17.73 15.23 -14.47
N LEU A 446 17.76 14.19 -15.32
CA LEU A 446 18.91 13.89 -16.17
C LEU A 446 19.00 14.89 -17.35
N PRO A 447 20.19 15.02 -17.98
CA PRO A 447 20.35 15.87 -19.15
C PRO A 447 19.35 15.53 -20.26
N ARG A 448 18.63 16.56 -20.73
CA ARG A 448 17.61 16.42 -21.77
C ARG A 448 18.23 16.14 -23.13
N VAL A 449 17.63 15.20 -23.87
CA VAL A 449 18.04 14.80 -25.22
C VAL A 449 16.83 14.93 -26.14
N PHE A 450 17.03 15.57 -27.29
CA PHE A 450 16.04 15.66 -28.37
C PHE A 450 16.79 15.83 -29.69
N GLU A 451 16.92 14.75 -30.45
CA GLU A 451 17.71 14.71 -31.67
C GLU A 451 16.90 14.08 -32.81
N ILE A 452 16.58 14.86 -33.84
CA ILE A 452 15.87 14.39 -35.03
C ILE A 452 16.88 13.99 -36.11
N ASP A 453 16.70 12.79 -36.68
CA ASP A 453 17.35 12.37 -37.92
C ASP A 453 16.33 12.39 -39.06
N ASP A 454 16.33 13.49 -39.82
CA ASP A 454 15.43 13.69 -40.97
C ASP A 454 15.63 12.66 -42.10
N ARG A 455 16.77 11.96 -42.16
CA ARG A 455 17.02 10.95 -43.19
C ARG A 455 16.51 9.59 -42.76
N ALA A 456 16.69 9.26 -41.48
CA ALA A 456 16.19 8.02 -40.91
C ALA A 456 14.70 8.10 -40.54
N HIS A 457 14.12 9.31 -40.52
CA HIS A 457 12.79 9.59 -39.96
C HIS A 457 12.67 9.06 -38.52
N THR A 458 13.64 9.43 -37.67
CA THR A 458 13.63 9.07 -36.25
C THR A 458 13.88 10.26 -35.35
N VAL A 459 13.44 10.16 -34.10
CA VAL A 459 13.80 11.08 -33.02
C VAL A 459 14.36 10.32 -31.83
N THR A 460 15.51 10.75 -31.30
CA THR A 460 16.09 10.23 -30.06
C THR A 460 15.81 11.17 -28.91
N VAL A 461 15.32 10.61 -27.80
CA VAL A 461 14.88 11.36 -26.61
C VAL A 461 15.42 10.75 -25.32
N ASP A 462 15.54 11.57 -24.28
CA ASP A 462 15.86 11.12 -22.93
C ASP A 462 14.66 10.44 -22.24
N ALA A 463 14.94 9.69 -21.18
CA ALA A 463 13.92 8.93 -20.47
C ALA A 463 12.90 9.78 -19.69
N GLY A 464 13.24 11.03 -19.37
CA GLY A 464 12.38 11.96 -18.64
C GLY A 464 11.38 12.70 -19.54
N ILE A 465 11.46 12.59 -20.86
CA ILE A 465 10.53 13.28 -21.76
C ILE A 465 9.10 12.76 -21.61
N ARG A 466 8.14 13.70 -21.60
CA ARG A 466 6.71 13.41 -21.59
C ARG A 466 6.13 13.55 -23.00
N TYR A 467 5.08 12.81 -23.33
CA TYR A 467 4.48 12.82 -24.67
C TYR A 467 4.04 14.22 -25.12
N GLY A 468 3.52 15.04 -24.22
CA GLY A 468 3.09 16.40 -24.56
C GLY A 468 4.24 17.28 -25.03
N GLU A 469 5.38 17.20 -24.35
CA GLU A 469 6.59 17.93 -24.75
C GLU A 469 7.15 17.39 -26.08
N LEU A 470 7.23 16.06 -26.21
CA LEU A 470 7.70 15.40 -27.44
C LEU A 470 6.83 15.79 -28.64
N ALA A 471 5.51 15.71 -28.49
CA ALA A 471 4.57 15.99 -29.57
C ALA A 471 4.64 17.44 -30.03
N GLN A 472 4.71 18.39 -29.10
CA GLN A 472 4.85 19.81 -29.43
C GLN A 472 6.13 20.08 -30.24
N ARG A 473 7.29 19.56 -29.78
CA ARG A 473 8.58 19.77 -30.47
C ARG A 473 8.62 19.12 -31.85
N LEU A 474 8.02 17.93 -32.00
CA LEU A 474 7.91 17.27 -33.31
C LEU A 474 7.02 18.08 -34.25
N GLN A 475 5.85 18.53 -33.78
CA GLN A 475 4.93 19.34 -34.57
C GLN A 475 5.59 20.63 -35.07
N GLU A 476 6.32 21.33 -34.20
CA GLU A 476 7.11 22.52 -34.56
C GLU A 476 8.19 22.23 -35.60
N SER A 477 8.69 20.99 -35.65
CA SER A 477 9.69 20.52 -36.61
C SER A 477 9.08 19.89 -37.87
N GLY A 478 7.76 19.92 -38.03
CA GLY A 478 7.06 19.33 -39.19
C GLY A 478 6.93 17.80 -39.15
N TRP A 479 7.14 17.20 -37.99
CA TRP A 479 7.08 15.76 -37.75
C TRP A 479 5.94 15.39 -36.79
N ALA A 480 5.60 14.11 -36.74
CA ALA A 480 4.53 13.57 -35.93
C ALA A 480 4.84 12.15 -35.44
N LEU A 481 4.17 11.74 -34.36
CA LEU A 481 4.00 10.32 -34.04
C LEU A 481 2.72 9.81 -34.69
N GLN A 482 2.71 8.54 -35.06
CA GLN A 482 1.50 7.90 -35.58
C GLN A 482 0.40 7.78 -34.51
N ASN A 483 0.76 7.67 -33.23
CA ASN A 483 -0.21 7.44 -32.17
C ASN A 483 0.16 8.19 -30.88
N MET A 484 -0.84 8.47 -30.05
CA MET A 484 -0.69 9.01 -28.70
C MET A 484 -1.71 8.38 -27.74
N ALA A 485 -1.35 8.33 -26.46
CA ALA A 485 -2.30 8.02 -25.40
C ALA A 485 -3.30 9.17 -25.18
N SER A 486 -4.33 8.90 -24.38
CA SER A 486 -5.37 9.88 -24.02
C SER A 486 -4.82 11.10 -23.26
N LEU A 487 -3.83 10.87 -22.38
CA LEU A 487 -3.17 11.88 -21.54
C LEU A 487 -1.74 12.15 -22.03
N PRO A 488 -1.38 13.41 -22.31
CA PRO A 488 -0.05 13.75 -22.81
C PRO A 488 1.03 13.89 -21.73
N HIS A 489 0.65 13.96 -20.44
CA HIS A 489 1.56 14.26 -19.32
C HIS A 489 2.33 13.06 -18.77
N ILE A 490 2.39 11.97 -19.53
CA ILE A 490 3.07 10.73 -19.12
C ILE A 490 4.44 10.60 -19.81
N THR A 491 5.42 10.07 -19.08
CA THR A 491 6.77 9.83 -19.62
C THR A 491 6.73 8.79 -20.73
N VAL A 492 7.44 9.03 -21.84
CA VAL A 492 7.47 8.13 -23.00
C VAL A 492 7.97 6.73 -22.61
N VAL A 493 9.07 6.65 -21.84
CA VAL A 493 9.64 5.39 -21.36
C VAL A 493 8.62 4.60 -20.52
N GLY A 494 7.99 5.24 -19.53
CA GLY A 494 7.02 4.58 -18.66
C GLY A 494 5.81 4.03 -19.44
N SER A 495 5.35 4.75 -20.46
CA SER A 495 4.25 4.31 -21.31
C SER A 495 4.60 3.09 -22.15
N VAL A 496 5.73 3.10 -22.85
CA VAL A 496 6.12 1.96 -23.69
C VAL A 496 6.51 0.75 -22.86
N ALA A 497 7.03 0.94 -21.64
CA ALA A 497 7.39 -0.15 -20.73
C ALA A 497 6.20 -1.02 -20.29
N THR A 498 4.97 -0.52 -20.41
CA THR A 498 3.74 -1.20 -19.94
C THR A 498 2.73 -1.53 -21.05
N GLY A 499 3.06 -1.25 -22.31
CA GLY A 499 2.20 -1.55 -23.46
C GLY A 499 1.11 -0.50 -23.71
N THR A 500 1.36 0.77 -23.36
CA THR A 500 0.41 1.87 -23.58
C THR A 500 0.08 2.03 -25.08
N HIS A 501 -1.18 2.37 -25.39
CA HIS A 501 -1.68 2.53 -26.75
C HIS A 501 -2.76 3.61 -26.85
N GLY A 502 -2.97 4.11 -28.08
CA GLY A 502 -4.15 4.89 -28.48
C GLY A 502 -5.24 3.98 -29.06
N SER A 503 -5.86 4.41 -30.16
CA SER A 503 -6.86 3.63 -30.90
C SER A 503 -6.68 3.73 -32.42
N GLY A 504 -7.20 2.76 -33.16
CA GLY A 504 -7.20 2.68 -34.62
C GLY A 504 -6.83 1.29 -35.13
N ASP A 505 -7.61 0.79 -36.09
CA ASP A 505 -7.50 -0.58 -36.61
C ASP A 505 -6.15 -0.93 -37.24
N GLN A 506 -5.50 0.10 -37.78
CA GLN A 506 -4.18 0.02 -38.43
C GLN A 506 -3.12 0.80 -37.65
N VAL A 507 -3.47 1.29 -36.46
CA VAL A 507 -2.60 2.12 -35.63
C VAL A 507 -2.03 1.22 -34.52
N PRO A 508 -0.71 1.03 -34.44
CA PRO A 508 -0.13 0.15 -33.44
C PRO A 508 -0.04 0.83 -32.06
N ALA A 509 0.33 0.06 -31.04
CA ALA A 509 0.67 0.57 -29.71
C ALA A 509 1.88 1.52 -29.76
N LEU A 510 2.07 2.32 -28.70
CA LEU A 510 3.14 3.33 -28.67
C LEU A 510 4.54 2.69 -28.69
N SER A 511 4.66 1.48 -28.16
CA SER A 511 5.86 0.63 -28.21
C SER A 511 6.34 0.33 -29.63
N ALA A 512 5.44 0.26 -30.62
CA ALA A 512 5.81 -0.08 -32.00
C ALA A 512 6.63 1.02 -32.68
N ALA A 513 6.51 2.28 -32.23
CA ALA A 513 7.35 3.36 -32.74
C ALA A 513 8.81 3.23 -32.28
N VAL A 514 9.09 2.46 -31.23
CA VAL A 514 10.46 2.34 -30.70
C VAL A 514 11.35 1.62 -31.72
N ASN A 515 12.42 2.30 -32.11
CA ASN A 515 13.44 1.84 -33.05
C ASN A 515 14.70 1.38 -32.34
N ALA A 516 15.07 2.05 -31.24
CA ALA A 516 16.22 1.70 -30.40
C ALA A 516 15.97 2.01 -28.92
N VAL A 517 16.59 1.21 -28.04
CA VAL A 517 16.56 1.39 -26.58
C VAL A 517 18.00 1.37 -26.05
N GLU A 518 18.34 2.39 -25.26
CA GLU A 518 19.56 2.42 -24.45
C GLU A 518 19.21 2.12 -22.99
N LEU A 519 19.84 1.09 -22.40
CA LEU A 519 19.63 0.67 -21.00
C LEU A 519 20.95 0.79 -20.22
N MET A 520 20.88 1.31 -19.00
CA MET A 520 21.91 1.09 -17.98
C MET A 520 21.58 -0.17 -17.18
N LEU A 521 22.50 -1.13 -17.19
CA LEU A 521 22.34 -2.47 -16.60
C LEU A 521 22.75 -2.49 -15.12
N ALA A 522 22.53 -3.63 -14.46
CA ALA A 522 22.76 -3.79 -13.02
C ALA A 522 24.24 -3.59 -12.62
N ASP A 523 25.17 -3.90 -13.53
CA ASP A 523 26.61 -3.69 -13.36
C ASP A 523 27.06 -2.26 -13.66
N GLY A 524 26.13 -1.37 -14.04
CA GLY A 524 26.40 0.02 -14.39
C GLY A 524 26.91 0.23 -15.82
N SER A 525 27.05 -0.83 -16.61
CA SER A 525 27.34 -0.74 -18.05
C SER A 525 26.11 -0.27 -18.84
N THR A 526 26.33 0.19 -20.06
CA THR A 526 25.26 0.65 -20.97
C THR A 526 25.18 -0.27 -22.18
N GLY A 527 23.99 -0.78 -22.48
CA GLY A 527 23.69 -1.55 -23.67
C GLY A 527 22.71 -0.81 -24.59
N VAL A 528 22.81 -1.05 -25.90
CA VAL A 528 21.90 -0.51 -26.91
C VAL A 528 21.35 -1.63 -27.77
N TRP A 529 20.04 -1.73 -27.86
CA TRP A 529 19.32 -2.67 -28.71
C TRP A 529 18.54 -1.90 -29.77
N ARG A 530 18.55 -2.43 -31.00
CA ARG A 530 17.86 -1.84 -32.16
C ARG A 530 16.89 -2.84 -32.77
N ARG A 531 15.86 -2.32 -33.43
CA ARG A 531 14.91 -3.15 -34.18
C ARG A 531 15.66 -4.02 -35.18
N GLY A 532 15.43 -5.34 -35.09
CA GLY A 532 16.14 -6.35 -35.88
C GLY A 532 17.14 -7.17 -35.05
N ASP A 533 17.58 -6.67 -33.89
CA ASP A 533 18.36 -7.47 -32.95
C ASP A 533 17.49 -8.62 -32.38
N HIS A 534 18.11 -9.76 -32.11
CA HIS A 534 17.40 -10.98 -31.64
C HIS A 534 16.52 -10.71 -30.41
N ASP A 535 17.03 -9.96 -29.44
CA ASP A 535 16.35 -9.70 -28.17
C ASP A 535 15.52 -8.41 -28.16
N PHE A 536 15.42 -7.68 -29.29
CA PHE A 536 14.78 -6.36 -29.32
C PHE A 536 13.32 -6.40 -28.85
N GLY A 537 12.57 -7.44 -29.21
CA GLY A 537 11.18 -7.60 -28.79
C GLY A 537 11.01 -7.73 -27.28
N GLY A 538 12.06 -8.08 -26.54
CA GLY A 538 12.03 -8.22 -25.08
C GLY A 538 12.37 -6.94 -24.31
N VAL A 539 12.97 -5.92 -24.95
CA VAL A 539 13.55 -4.78 -24.21
C VAL A 539 12.67 -3.54 -24.13
N VAL A 540 11.63 -3.40 -24.98
CA VAL A 540 10.77 -2.21 -24.99
C VAL A 540 9.65 -2.33 -23.95
N VAL A 541 8.70 -3.26 -24.14
CA VAL A 541 7.69 -3.57 -23.12
C VAL A 541 8.35 -4.53 -22.12
N SER A 542 9.11 -3.97 -21.20
CA SER A 542 10.00 -4.75 -20.32
C SER A 542 9.67 -4.62 -18.84
N LEU A 543 8.63 -3.88 -18.47
CA LEU A 543 8.19 -3.68 -17.08
C LEU A 543 9.30 -3.13 -16.16
N GLY A 544 10.34 -2.53 -16.76
CA GLY A 544 11.57 -2.11 -16.07
C GLY A 544 12.32 -3.27 -15.41
N ALA A 545 12.28 -4.48 -15.97
CA ALA A 545 12.91 -5.68 -15.40
C ALA A 545 14.38 -5.88 -15.82
N LEU A 546 14.86 -5.15 -16.83
CA LEU A 546 16.14 -5.43 -17.50
C LEU A 546 17.22 -4.39 -17.19
N GLY A 547 16.84 -3.24 -16.66
CA GLY A 547 17.70 -2.07 -16.58
C GLY A 547 16.91 -0.77 -16.50
N VAL A 548 17.64 0.33 -16.38
CA VAL A 548 17.09 1.68 -16.45
C VAL A 548 17.24 2.20 -17.87
N VAL A 549 16.13 2.42 -18.57
CA VAL A 549 16.15 3.03 -19.91
C VAL A 549 16.61 4.47 -19.76
N THR A 550 17.71 4.84 -20.43
CA THR A 550 18.25 6.21 -20.41
C THR A 550 17.82 7.00 -21.63
N ARG A 551 17.66 6.34 -22.79
CA ARG A 551 17.28 6.94 -24.06
C ARG A 551 16.42 6.00 -24.91
N LEU A 552 15.54 6.58 -25.72
CA LEU A 552 14.76 5.89 -26.74
C LEU A 552 14.91 6.60 -28.08
N SER A 553 15.03 5.83 -29.17
CA SER A 553 14.82 6.33 -30.53
C SER A 553 13.45 5.86 -31.03
N LEU A 554 12.67 6.78 -31.60
CA LEU A 554 11.31 6.55 -32.09
C LEU A 554 11.23 6.84 -33.59
N ASP A 555 10.51 6.03 -34.35
CA ASP A 555 10.11 6.34 -35.72
C ASP A 555 9.11 7.51 -35.72
N ILE A 556 9.29 8.46 -36.64
CA ILE A 556 8.42 9.62 -36.83
C ILE A 556 7.90 9.67 -38.27
N VAL A 557 6.76 10.34 -38.47
CA VAL A 557 6.14 10.54 -39.78
C VAL A 557 5.94 12.03 -40.06
N PRO A 558 5.80 12.47 -41.32
CA PRO A 558 5.47 13.86 -41.60
C PRO A 558 4.23 14.32 -40.83
N SER A 559 4.27 15.56 -40.32
CA SER A 559 3.12 16.18 -39.64
C SER A 559 1.86 16.09 -40.50
N PHE A 560 0.73 15.78 -39.85
CA PHE A 560 -0.57 15.64 -40.49
C PHE A 560 -1.67 16.30 -39.66
N GLU A 561 -2.78 16.60 -40.33
CA GLU A 561 -3.98 17.16 -39.71
C GLU A 561 -5.03 16.09 -39.48
N LEU A 562 -5.78 16.27 -38.39
CA LEU A 562 -6.94 15.49 -38.04
C LEU A 562 -8.11 16.41 -37.71
N ARG A 563 -9.29 15.83 -37.81
CA ARG A 563 -10.55 16.41 -37.35
C ARG A 563 -11.21 15.43 -36.38
N GLN A 564 -11.84 15.93 -35.31
CA GLN A 564 -12.55 15.10 -34.35
C GLN A 564 -14.06 15.36 -34.42
N ASP A 565 -14.82 14.28 -34.54
CA ASP A 565 -16.29 14.30 -34.59
C ASP A 565 -16.85 13.29 -33.59
N VAL A 566 -17.91 13.68 -32.89
CA VAL A 566 -18.57 12.83 -31.90
C VAL A 566 -19.98 12.50 -32.34
N TYR A 567 -20.33 11.22 -32.24
CA TYR A 567 -21.66 10.69 -32.53
C TYR A 567 -22.23 10.14 -31.24
N GLY A 568 -23.42 10.59 -30.85
CA GLY A 568 -24.09 10.18 -29.60
C GLY A 568 -25.39 9.41 -29.85
N GLY A 569 -25.85 8.70 -28.82
CA GLY A 569 -27.14 7.99 -28.87
C GLY A 569 -27.15 6.74 -29.75
N LEU A 570 -25.96 6.17 -30.02
CA LEU A 570 -25.80 4.95 -30.80
C LEU A 570 -26.51 3.78 -30.12
N GLN A 571 -27.35 3.06 -30.85
CA GLN A 571 -28.05 1.89 -30.32
C GLN A 571 -27.09 0.73 -30.10
N TRP A 572 -27.20 0.03 -28.96
CA TRP A 572 -26.34 -1.12 -28.66
C TRP A 572 -26.32 -2.17 -29.78
N GLN A 573 -27.51 -2.53 -30.30
CA GLN A 573 -27.61 -3.52 -31.36
C GLN A 573 -26.89 -3.08 -32.64
N ALA A 574 -27.05 -1.81 -33.03
CA ALA A 574 -26.38 -1.26 -34.21
C ALA A 574 -24.85 -1.28 -34.05
N VAL A 575 -24.33 -0.93 -32.86
CA VAL A 575 -22.88 -1.01 -32.56
C VAL A 575 -22.37 -2.44 -32.65
N LEU A 576 -23.07 -3.42 -32.05
CA LEU A 576 -22.64 -4.81 -32.06
C LEU A 576 -22.68 -5.44 -33.46
N GLU A 577 -23.69 -5.13 -34.27
CA GLU A 577 -23.83 -5.65 -35.64
C GLU A 577 -22.82 -5.02 -36.61
N ASN A 578 -22.39 -3.79 -36.35
CA ASN A 578 -21.54 -3.00 -37.26
C ASN A 578 -20.18 -2.65 -36.64
N PHE A 579 -19.71 -3.41 -35.65
CA PHE A 579 -18.52 -3.07 -34.86
C PHE A 579 -17.27 -2.83 -35.73
N GLU A 580 -17.01 -3.71 -36.71
CA GLU A 580 -15.88 -3.59 -37.63
C GLU A 580 -15.97 -2.35 -38.54
N VAL A 581 -17.16 -2.08 -39.08
CA VAL A 581 -17.40 -0.89 -39.92
C VAL A 581 -17.24 0.39 -39.10
N LEU A 582 -17.73 0.39 -37.86
CA LEU A 582 -17.66 1.51 -36.94
C LEU A 582 -16.21 1.83 -36.55
N THR A 583 -15.46 0.82 -36.10
CA THR A 583 -14.06 1.01 -35.66
C THR A 583 -13.12 1.34 -36.83
N GLY A 584 -13.41 0.87 -38.03
CA GLY A 584 -12.67 1.19 -39.26
C GLY A 584 -13.09 2.50 -39.96
N SER A 585 -14.01 3.27 -39.37
CA SER A 585 -14.59 4.46 -40.04
C SER A 585 -13.71 5.71 -40.04
N ALA A 586 -12.65 5.73 -39.22
CA ALA A 586 -11.73 6.87 -39.09
C ALA A 586 -10.30 6.38 -38.80
N TYR A 587 -9.34 7.31 -38.72
CA TYR A 587 -7.95 6.98 -38.38
C TYR A 587 -7.85 6.38 -36.97
N SER A 588 -8.57 6.96 -36.02
CA SER A 588 -8.72 6.47 -34.65
C SER A 588 -10.18 6.60 -34.22
N VAL A 589 -10.76 5.52 -33.69
CA VAL A 589 -12.13 5.49 -33.17
C VAL A 589 -12.12 5.04 -31.72
N SER A 590 -12.76 5.80 -30.84
CA SER A 590 -13.00 5.40 -29.44
C SER A 590 -14.49 5.33 -29.17
N LEU A 591 -14.95 4.23 -28.58
CA LEU A 591 -16.35 4.06 -28.17
C LEU A 591 -16.46 4.18 -26.66
N PHE A 592 -17.38 5.01 -26.17
CA PHE A 592 -17.53 5.31 -24.75
C PHE A 592 -18.89 4.87 -24.23
N THR A 593 -18.90 4.20 -23.08
CA THR A 593 -20.12 3.67 -22.45
C THR A 593 -20.06 3.66 -20.93
N ARG A 594 -21.23 3.59 -20.29
CA ARG A 594 -21.40 3.25 -18.87
C ARG A 594 -21.96 1.83 -18.66
N TRP A 595 -22.09 1.03 -19.74
CA TRP A 595 -22.62 -0.34 -19.76
C TRP A 595 -24.08 -0.53 -19.37
N VAL A 596 -24.80 0.56 -19.09
CA VAL A 596 -26.23 0.56 -18.75
C VAL A 596 -27.04 1.34 -19.79
N GLY A 597 -28.35 1.09 -19.83
CA GLY A 597 -29.27 1.79 -20.72
C GLY A 597 -29.42 1.17 -22.12
N GLU A 598 -30.23 1.84 -22.95
CA GLU A 598 -30.59 1.39 -24.30
C GLU A 598 -29.57 1.77 -25.37
N THR A 599 -28.74 2.79 -25.12
CA THR A 599 -27.70 3.27 -26.02
C THR A 599 -26.30 2.93 -25.52
N PHE A 600 -25.36 2.77 -26.45
CA PHE A 600 -23.95 2.52 -26.16
C PHE A 600 -23.30 3.75 -25.51
N GLY A 601 -23.64 4.96 -25.96
CA GLY A 601 -23.06 6.21 -25.49
C GLY A 601 -22.54 7.04 -26.66
N HIS A 602 -21.23 7.29 -26.71
CA HIS A 602 -20.57 8.11 -27.74
C HIS A 602 -19.57 7.31 -28.58
N ALA A 603 -19.42 7.65 -29.86
CA ALA A 603 -18.27 7.30 -30.68
C ALA A 603 -17.51 8.56 -31.06
N TRP A 604 -16.21 8.59 -30.77
CA TRP A 604 -15.32 9.69 -31.10
C TRP A 604 -14.45 9.26 -32.29
N LEU A 605 -14.63 9.93 -33.42
CA LEU A 605 -13.92 9.65 -34.67
C LEU A 605 -12.87 10.73 -34.88
N LYS A 606 -11.60 10.31 -34.99
CA LYS A 606 -10.48 11.18 -35.36
C LYS A 606 -10.09 10.84 -36.78
N SER A 607 -10.35 11.76 -37.70
CA SER A 607 -10.34 11.49 -39.14
C SER A 607 -9.32 12.35 -39.88
N THR A 608 -8.58 11.74 -40.81
CA THR A 608 -7.70 12.43 -41.78
C THR A 608 -8.45 12.94 -43.02
N GLN A 609 -9.74 12.60 -43.13
CA GLN A 609 -10.66 13.02 -44.18
C GLN A 609 -12.04 13.33 -43.56
N ASN A 610 -12.98 13.84 -44.35
CA ASN A 610 -14.33 14.06 -43.84
C ASN A 610 -14.98 12.72 -43.45
N PRO A 611 -15.48 12.58 -42.21
CA PRO A 611 -16.20 11.38 -41.76
C PRO A 611 -17.59 11.31 -42.41
N PRO A 612 -18.30 10.17 -42.30
CA PRO A 612 -19.67 10.06 -42.80
C PRO A 612 -20.62 11.04 -42.12
N GLU A 613 -21.53 11.66 -42.88
CA GLU A 613 -22.53 12.61 -42.33
C GLU A 613 -23.46 11.94 -41.31
N GLU A 614 -23.76 10.66 -41.54
CA GLU A 614 -24.56 9.82 -40.65
C GLU A 614 -23.81 8.52 -40.36
N LEU A 615 -23.76 8.14 -39.08
CA LEU A 615 -23.12 6.94 -38.58
C LEU A 615 -24.15 6.16 -37.75
N LEU A 616 -24.51 4.96 -38.23
CA LEU A 616 -25.45 4.05 -37.57
C LEU A 616 -26.78 4.72 -37.14
N GLY A 617 -27.35 5.56 -38.00
CA GLY A 617 -28.61 6.25 -37.71
C GLY A 617 -28.48 7.56 -36.91
N THR A 618 -27.25 8.02 -36.65
CA THR A 618 -26.97 9.22 -35.84
C THR A 618 -26.11 10.20 -36.62
N ARG A 619 -26.29 11.50 -36.36
CA ARG A 619 -25.45 12.57 -36.95
C ARG A 619 -24.41 13.03 -35.95
N ALA A 620 -23.31 13.59 -36.46
CA ALA A 620 -22.28 14.21 -35.63
C ALA A 620 -22.88 15.35 -34.78
N LEU A 621 -22.43 15.44 -33.54
CA LEU A 621 -22.84 16.49 -32.60
C LEU A 621 -22.26 17.84 -33.02
N ALA A 622 -23.10 18.87 -32.96
CA ALA A 622 -22.72 20.25 -33.30
C ALA A 622 -22.07 21.01 -32.13
N HIS A 623 -21.74 20.32 -31.03
CA HIS A 623 -21.07 20.87 -29.86
C HIS A 623 -20.07 19.86 -29.28
N ASP A 624 -19.07 20.36 -28.59
CA ASP A 624 -18.06 19.55 -27.90
C ASP A 624 -18.65 18.85 -26.67
N VAL A 625 -18.19 17.62 -26.40
CA VAL A 625 -18.58 16.84 -25.22
C VAL A 625 -17.38 16.49 -24.33
N GLY A 626 -17.63 16.42 -23.02
CA GLY A 626 -16.67 15.93 -22.04
C GLY A 626 -16.68 14.40 -21.97
N LEU A 627 -15.57 13.81 -21.51
CA LEU A 627 -15.52 12.37 -21.20
C LEU A 627 -16.30 12.02 -19.92
N VAL A 628 -16.29 12.92 -18.95
CA VAL A 628 -17.14 12.89 -17.76
C VAL A 628 -18.03 14.13 -17.75
N GLU A 629 -19.17 14.03 -17.07
CA GLU A 629 -20.17 15.10 -17.02
C GLU A 629 -19.54 16.42 -16.54
N GLY A 630 -19.72 17.49 -17.33
CA GLY A 630 -19.16 18.81 -17.03
C GLY A 630 -17.70 19.07 -17.45
N ALA A 631 -16.98 18.10 -18.00
CA ALA A 631 -15.54 18.24 -18.31
C ALA A 631 -15.21 18.57 -19.77
N VAL A 632 -16.05 19.36 -20.46
CA VAL A 632 -15.84 19.71 -21.89
C VAL A 632 -14.56 20.52 -22.09
N GLU A 633 -14.24 21.43 -21.18
CA GLU A 633 -13.10 22.34 -21.33
C GLU A 633 -11.74 21.60 -21.37
N ALA A 634 -11.69 20.43 -20.73
CA ALA A 634 -10.50 19.59 -20.66
C ALA A 634 -10.21 18.82 -21.97
N THR A 635 -11.23 18.60 -22.82
CA THR A 635 -11.10 17.73 -23.99
C THR A 635 -10.59 18.47 -25.22
N THR A 636 -9.94 17.75 -26.13
CA THR A 636 -9.49 18.28 -27.42
C THR A 636 -10.68 18.74 -28.28
N ALA A 637 -10.45 19.75 -29.13
CA ALA A 637 -11.51 20.38 -29.91
C ALA A 637 -12.23 19.38 -30.83
N GLN A 638 -13.56 19.49 -30.91
CA GLN A 638 -14.44 18.55 -31.60
C GLN A 638 -15.25 19.28 -32.67
N SER A 639 -16.47 18.79 -32.95
CA SER A 639 -17.43 19.43 -33.87
C SER A 639 -16.87 19.75 -35.25
N GLY A 640 -15.99 18.88 -35.76
CA GLY A 640 -15.53 18.96 -37.13
C GLY A 640 -14.45 20.03 -37.38
N VAL A 641 -13.74 20.48 -36.35
CA VAL A 641 -12.63 21.44 -36.49
C VAL A 641 -11.32 20.70 -36.80
N TRP A 642 -10.67 21.06 -37.90
CA TRP A 642 -9.33 20.59 -38.27
C TRP A 642 -8.25 21.14 -37.33
N GLY A 643 -7.23 20.34 -37.05
CA GLY A 643 -6.06 20.74 -36.27
C GLY A 643 -4.92 19.73 -36.42
N SER A 644 -3.75 20.07 -35.89
CA SER A 644 -2.59 19.19 -35.90
C SER A 644 -2.82 17.93 -35.09
N TRP A 645 -2.14 16.84 -35.46
CA TRP A 645 -2.22 15.53 -34.82
C TRP A 645 -2.07 15.57 -33.29
N ASP A 646 -1.13 16.35 -32.76
CA ASP A 646 -0.84 16.50 -31.32
C ASP A 646 -1.99 17.17 -30.54
N SER A 647 -2.82 17.94 -31.23
CA SER A 647 -4.03 18.59 -30.68
C SER A 647 -5.32 17.79 -30.89
N ARG A 648 -5.24 16.60 -31.50
CA ARG A 648 -6.39 15.75 -31.84
C ARG A 648 -6.27 14.31 -31.36
N LEU A 649 -5.10 13.68 -31.47
CA LEU A 649 -4.89 12.29 -31.04
C LEU A 649 -5.10 12.09 -29.53
N PRO A 650 -4.65 12.98 -28.63
CA PRO A 650 -5.06 12.93 -27.23
C PRO A 650 -6.56 13.23 -27.07
N HIS A 651 -7.17 12.71 -25.99
CA HIS A 651 -8.53 13.12 -25.63
C HIS A 651 -8.53 14.41 -24.80
N PHE A 652 -7.45 14.65 -24.05
CA PHE A 652 -7.28 15.83 -23.22
C PHE A 652 -6.32 16.84 -23.86
N LYS A 653 -6.60 18.14 -23.68
CA LYS A 653 -5.72 19.21 -24.15
C LYS A 653 -4.36 19.15 -23.44
N LEU A 654 -3.29 19.49 -24.16
CA LEU A 654 -1.92 19.53 -23.65
C LEU A 654 -1.76 20.38 -22.39
N HIS A 655 -2.44 21.52 -22.27
CA HIS A 655 -2.30 22.40 -21.10
C HIS A 655 -3.17 22.01 -19.91
N PHE A 656 -4.02 20.98 -20.05
CA PHE A 656 -4.85 20.50 -18.96
C PHE A 656 -4.10 19.42 -18.18
N ALA A 657 -3.63 19.74 -16.98
CA ALA A 657 -3.10 18.78 -16.03
C ALA A 657 -4.19 18.51 -14.98
N PRO A 658 -4.86 17.35 -14.99
CA PRO A 658 -5.79 17.02 -13.92
C PRO A 658 -5.01 16.99 -12.60
N SER A 659 -5.36 17.88 -11.68
CA SER A 659 -4.75 18.00 -10.37
C SER A 659 -5.22 16.84 -9.49
N ASN A 660 -4.41 15.77 -9.42
CA ASN A 660 -4.67 14.49 -8.76
C ASN A 660 -5.86 13.71 -9.31
N GLY A 661 -5.59 12.54 -9.86
CA GLY A 661 -6.60 11.64 -10.40
C GLY A 661 -7.34 10.92 -9.30
N ASP A 662 -8.51 11.42 -8.92
CA ASP A 662 -9.50 10.71 -8.08
C ASP A 662 -10.15 9.55 -8.88
N GLU A 663 -9.33 8.71 -9.48
CA GLU A 663 -9.74 7.61 -10.33
C GLU A 663 -8.84 6.38 -10.17
N LEU A 664 -9.38 5.22 -10.55
CA LEU A 664 -8.61 4.00 -10.76
C LEU A 664 -8.79 3.54 -12.21
N GLN A 665 -7.88 2.73 -12.72
CA GLN A 665 -8.00 2.21 -14.08
C GLN A 665 -7.72 0.71 -14.16
N SER A 666 -8.54 0.02 -14.96
CA SER A 666 -8.28 -1.34 -15.46
C SER A 666 -8.46 -1.38 -16.97
N GLU A 667 -7.75 -2.28 -17.65
CA GLU A 667 -7.95 -2.50 -19.09
C GLU A 667 -7.55 -3.91 -19.48
N TYR A 668 -8.35 -4.50 -20.37
CA TYR A 668 -8.15 -5.84 -20.90
C TYR A 668 -8.09 -5.81 -22.42
N LEU A 669 -7.03 -6.39 -22.98
CA LEU A 669 -6.75 -6.43 -24.41
C LEU A 669 -7.02 -7.84 -24.95
N LEU A 670 -7.98 -7.96 -25.86
CA LEU A 670 -8.48 -9.22 -26.41
C LEU A 670 -8.18 -9.34 -27.90
N PRO A 671 -8.13 -10.58 -28.46
CA PRO A 671 -8.20 -10.77 -29.90
C PRO A 671 -9.42 -10.05 -30.48
N ARG A 672 -9.22 -9.28 -31.55
CA ARG A 672 -10.25 -8.41 -32.14
C ARG A 672 -11.51 -9.18 -32.54
N GLU A 673 -11.36 -10.41 -33.02
CA GLU A 673 -12.48 -11.28 -33.40
C GLU A 673 -13.43 -11.61 -32.23
N GLN A 674 -12.98 -11.43 -30.99
CA GLN A 674 -13.80 -11.63 -29.78
C GLN A 674 -14.52 -10.35 -29.31
N ALA A 675 -14.33 -9.21 -29.99
CA ALA A 675 -14.84 -7.91 -29.54
C ALA A 675 -16.34 -7.93 -29.22
N VAL A 676 -17.17 -8.35 -30.17
CA VAL A 676 -18.62 -8.33 -30.03
C VAL A 676 -19.10 -9.23 -28.88
N GLU A 677 -18.46 -10.39 -28.70
CA GLU A 677 -18.77 -11.30 -27.60
C GLU A 677 -18.35 -10.72 -26.25
N ALA A 678 -17.16 -10.14 -26.16
CA ALA A 678 -16.67 -9.46 -24.96
C ALA A 678 -17.60 -8.31 -24.54
N LEU A 679 -18.04 -7.47 -25.48
CA LEU A 679 -18.99 -6.39 -25.23
C LEU A 679 -20.32 -6.91 -24.65
N ARG A 680 -20.83 -8.03 -25.15
CA ARG A 680 -22.07 -8.64 -24.61
C ARG A 680 -21.88 -9.12 -23.18
N ARG A 681 -20.77 -9.82 -22.88
CA ARG A 681 -20.50 -10.35 -21.54
C ARG A 681 -20.31 -9.25 -20.50
N ILE A 682 -19.57 -8.19 -20.84
CA ILE A 682 -19.35 -7.06 -19.93
C ILE A 682 -20.63 -6.27 -19.70
N ARG A 683 -21.49 -6.12 -20.72
CA ARG A 683 -22.79 -5.45 -20.54
C ARG A 683 -23.65 -6.14 -19.47
N CYS A 684 -23.55 -7.46 -19.30
CA CYS A 684 -24.26 -8.18 -18.24
C CYS A 684 -23.83 -7.77 -16.82
N LEU A 685 -22.62 -7.22 -16.66
CA LEU A 685 -22.11 -6.69 -15.39
C LEU A 685 -22.43 -5.19 -15.20
N GLY A 686 -23.05 -4.54 -16.19
CA GLY A 686 -23.22 -3.08 -16.23
C GLY A 686 -23.85 -2.49 -14.97
N SER A 687 -24.92 -3.10 -14.45
CA SER A 687 -25.59 -2.62 -13.23
C SER A 687 -24.74 -2.70 -11.97
N ARG A 688 -23.78 -3.63 -11.90
CA ARG A 688 -22.84 -3.77 -10.78
C ARG A 688 -21.69 -2.76 -10.88
N MET A 689 -21.27 -2.45 -12.11
CA MET A 689 -20.18 -1.51 -12.36
C MET A 689 -20.61 -0.04 -12.26
N GLU A 690 -21.85 0.29 -12.67
CA GLU A 690 -22.35 1.66 -12.83
C GLU A 690 -22.10 2.59 -11.63
N PRO A 691 -22.30 2.17 -10.36
CA PRO A 691 -22.07 3.04 -9.20
C PRO A 691 -20.59 3.42 -9.01
N HIS A 692 -19.68 2.56 -9.47
CA HIS A 692 -18.23 2.68 -9.29
C HIS A 692 -17.52 3.14 -10.57
N LEU A 693 -18.20 3.15 -11.72
CA LEU A 693 -17.62 3.48 -13.01
C LEU A 693 -17.83 4.97 -13.36
N LEU A 694 -16.75 5.66 -13.72
CA LEU A 694 -16.82 6.98 -14.33
C LEU A 694 -17.15 6.85 -15.82
N LEU A 695 -16.35 6.05 -16.53
CA LEU A 695 -16.49 5.81 -17.96
C LEU A 695 -15.75 4.52 -18.37
N SER A 696 -16.24 3.84 -19.40
CA SER A 696 -15.49 2.80 -20.10
C SER A 696 -15.25 3.20 -21.54
N GLU A 697 -14.07 2.85 -22.06
CA GLU A 697 -13.63 3.13 -23.41
C GLU A 697 -13.26 1.83 -24.14
N VAL A 698 -13.75 1.65 -25.36
CA VAL A 698 -13.42 0.54 -26.24
C VAL A 698 -12.58 1.07 -27.40
N ARG A 699 -11.42 0.44 -27.61
CA ARG A 699 -10.40 0.86 -28.59
C ARG A 699 -9.93 -0.32 -29.42
N THR A 700 -9.37 -0.04 -30.60
CA THR A 700 -8.73 -1.05 -31.46
C THR A 700 -7.28 -0.69 -31.71
N MET A 701 -6.43 -1.69 -31.95
CA MET A 701 -5.02 -1.46 -32.25
C MET A 701 -4.45 -2.60 -33.10
N ALA A 702 -3.50 -2.22 -33.95
CA ALA A 702 -2.75 -3.16 -34.77
C ALA A 702 -1.87 -4.11 -33.92
N PRO A 703 -1.44 -5.27 -34.47
CA PRO A 703 -0.52 -6.17 -33.79
C PRO A 703 0.77 -5.47 -33.36
N ASP A 704 1.30 -5.88 -32.21
CA ASP A 704 2.60 -5.44 -31.70
C ASP A 704 3.61 -6.60 -31.75
N ASP A 705 4.90 -6.27 -31.90
CA ASP A 705 6.00 -7.25 -31.97
C ASP A 705 6.76 -7.37 -30.62
N GLN A 706 6.44 -6.53 -29.64
CA GLN A 706 7.05 -6.60 -28.31
C GLN A 706 6.51 -7.79 -27.52
N TRP A 707 7.40 -8.64 -27.02
CA TRP A 707 7.12 -9.96 -26.43
C TRP A 707 6.10 -9.92 -25.29
N MET A 708 6.16 -8.86 -24.48
CA MET A 708 5.26 -8.65 -23.34
C MET A 708 4.15 -7.63 -23.65
N SER A 709 3.96 -7.20 -24.90
CA SER A 709 2.83 -6.34 -25.25
C SER A 709 1.52 -7.12 -25.12
N PRO A 710 0.49 -6.58 -24.45
CA PRO A 710 -0.84 -7.22 -24.44
C PRO A 710 -1.43 -7.39 -25.86
N ALA A 711 -0.96 -6.60 -26.83
CA ALA A 711 -1.31 -6.70 -28.26
C ALA A 711 -0.35 -7.60 -29.08
N TYR A 712 0.56 -8.35 -28.43
CA TYR A 712 1.57 -9.14 -29.13
C TYR A 712 0.99 -10.12 -30.15
N GLY A 713 1.43 -9.96 -31.40
CA GLY A 713 1.18 -10.86 -32.53
C GLY A 713 -0.26 -10.95 -33.03
N ARG A 714 -1.17 -10.06 -32.60
CA ARG A 714 -2.60 -10.16 -32.93
C ARG A 714 -3.30 -8.82 -33.07
N GLN A 715 -4.28 -8.77 -33.96
CA GLN A 715 -5.22 -7.65 -34.01
C GLN A 715 -6.00 -7.61 -32.69
N THR A 716 -6.11 -6.43 -32.10
CA THR A 716 -6.53 -6.32 -30.70
C THR A 716 -7.67 -5.32 -30.52
N VAL A 717 -8.57 -5.64 -29.58
CA VAL A 717 -9.55 -4.72 -28.99
C VAL A 717 -9.23 -4.53 -27.51
N GLY A 718 -9.16 -3.29 -27.06
CA GLY A 718 -9.01 -2.94 -25.65
C GLY A 718 -10.34 -2.51 -25.05
N ILE A 719 -10.69 -3.07 -23.89
CA ILE A 719 -11.82 -2.61 -23.06
C ILE A 719 -11.24 -1.99 -21.79
N HIS A 720 -11.26 -0.67 -21.74
CA HIS A 720 -10.75 0.16 -20.64
C HIS A 720 -11.87 0.58 -19.72
N PHE A 721 -11.57 0.68 -18.43
CA PHE A 721 -12.47 1.16 -17.40
C PHE A 721 -11.75 2.23 -16.57
N THR A 722 -12.34 3.42 -16.50
CA THR A 722 -12.00 4.45 -15.52
C THR A 722 -13.02 4.38 -14.40
N TRP A 723 -12.55 4.01 -13.21
CA TRP A 723 -13.35 3.87 -12.01
C TRP A 723 -13.25 5.11 -11.15
N ARG A 724 -14.27 5.34 -10.33
CA ARG A 724 -14.16 6.19 -9.13
C ARG A 724 -13.13 5.56 -8.19
N GLN A 725 -12.57 6.37 -7.30
CA GLN A 725 -11.60 5.92 -6.29
C GLN A 725 -12.28 5.13 -5.15
N HIS A 726 -12.91 4.01 -5.50
CA HIS A 726 -13.59 3.04 -4.63
C HIS A 726 -12.77 1.74 -4.61
N PRO A 727 -11.58 1.72 -3.98
CA PRO A 727 -10.61 0.64 -4.16
C PRO A 727 -11.16 -0.73 -3.77
N THR A 728 -11.92 -0.85 -2.67
CA THR A 728 -12.51 -2.11 -2.20
C THR A 728 -13.55 -2.66 -3.16
N GLU A 729 -14.43 -1.81 -3.68
CA GLU A 729 -15.49 -2.24 -4.57
C GLU A 729 -14.97 -2.51 -5.99
N VAL A 730 -14.02 -1.70 -6.46
CA VAL A 730 -13.32 -1.96 -7.73
C VAL A 730 -12.55 -3.27 -7.63
N ALA A 731 -11.84 -3.51 -6.52
CA ALA A 731 -11.16 -4.76 -6.23
C ALA A 731 -12.09 -5.97 -6.40
N ALA A 732 -13.27 -5.94 -5.77
CA ALA A 732 -14.26 -7.01 -5.88
C ALA A 732 -14.86 -7.17 -7.29
N LEU A 733 -14.81 -6.14 -8.15
CA LEU A 733 -15.29 -6.20 -9.53
C LEU A 733 -14.29 -6.82 -10.52
N LEU A 734 -12.98 -6.67 -10.29
CA LEU A 734 -11.96 -7.14 -11.23
C LEU A 734 -12.05 -8.66 -11.50
N PRO A 735 -12.18 -9.53 -10.47
CA PRO A 735 -12.37 -10.97 -10.67
C PRO A 735 -13.54 -11.32 -11.59
N LEU A 736 -14.66 -10.61 -11.44
CA LEU A 736 -15.89 -10.85 -12.18
C LEU A 736 -15.75 -10.43 -13.65
N ILE A 737 -15.03 -9.33 -13.89
CA ILE A 737 -14.70 -8.88 -15.25
C ILE A 737 -13.77 -9.90 -15.92
N GLU A 738 -12.75 -10.37 -15.20
CA GLU A 738 -11.79 -11.33 -15.71
C GLU A 738 -12.41 -12.70 -16.01
N GLU A 739 -13.36 -13.17 -15.19
CA GLU A 739 -14.13 -14.38 -15.47
C GLU A 739 -14.84 -14.29 -16.84
N GLN A 740 -15.28 -13.10 -17.23
CA GLN A 740 -15.93 -12.90 -18.54
C GLN A 740 -14.94 -12.81 -19.70
N LEU A 741 -13.78 -12.17 -19.49
CA LEU A 741 -12.86 -11.75 -20.56
C LEU A 741 -11.67 -12.70 -20.76
N MET A 742 -11.09 -13.25 -19.70
CA MET A 742 -9.92 -14.12 -19.79
C MET A 742 -10.17 -15.39 -20.62
N PRO A 743 -11.36 -16.05 -20.57
CA PRO A 743 -11.67 -17.16 -21.48
C PRO A 743 -11.65 -16.79 -22.97
N LEU A 744 -11.77 -15.50 -23.30
CA LEU A 744 -11.71 -14.97 -24.66
C LEU A 744 -10.27 -14.58 -25.06
N GLY A 745 -9.27 -14.91 -24.23
CA GLY A 745 -7.85 -14.63 -24.49
C GLY A 745 -7.42 -13.21 -24.11
N ALA A 746 -8.12 -12.57 -23.16
CA ALA A 746 -7.75 -11.27 -22.64
C ALA A 746 -6.36 -11.27 -22.00
N ARG A 747 -5.66 -10.15 -22.16
CA ARG A 747 -4.41 -9.82 -21.45
C ARG A 747 -4.61 -8.50 -20.73
N PRO A 748 -4.42 -8.42 -19.41
CA PRO A 748 -4.54 -7.16 -18.69
C PRO A 748 -3.40 -6.20 -19.07
N HIS A 749 -3.68 -4.90 -19.05
CA HIS A 749 -2.67 -3.86 -19.26
C HIS A 749 -1.76 -3.76 -18.02
N TRP A 750 -0.44 -3.86 -18.20
CA TRP A 750 0.53 -3.98 -17.11
C TRP A 750 0.54 -2.80 -16.11
N GLY A 751 0.33 -1.59 -16.61
CA GLY A 751 0.26 -0.37 -15.79
C GLY A 751 -1.06 -0.14 -15.05
N LYS A 752 -2.03 -1.06 -15.13
CA LYS A 752 -3.39 -0.89 -14.61
C LYS A 752 -3.77 -2.01 -13.64
N LEU A 753 -4.93 -1.88 -13.00
CA LEU A 753 -5.45 -2.87 -12.07
C LEU A 753 -5.99 -4.12 -12.77
N PHE A 754 -5.71 -5.28 -12.18
CA PHE A 754 -6.21 -6.61 -12.56
C PHE A 754 -6.06 -7.57 -11.36
N ALA A 755 -6.91 -8.59 -11.27
CA ALA A 755 -6.88 -9.61 -10.20
C ALA A 755 -6.20 -10.91 -10.64
N ALA A 756 -6.08 -11.15 -11.95
CA ALA A 756 -5.53 -12.39 -12.47
C ALA A 756 -4.07 -12.58 -12.03
N SER A 757 -3.81 -13.74 -11.44
CA SER A 757 -2.48 -14.25 -11.16
C SER A 757 -2.01 -15.16 -12.30
N GLN A 758 -0.69 -15.42 -12.37
CA GLN A 758 -0.09 -16.35 -13.34
C GLN A 758 -0.27 -15.93 -14.81
N LEU A 759 0.09 -14.68 -15.13
CA LEU A 759 -0.09 -14.11 -16.48
C LEU A 759 0.90 -14.61 -17.54
N GLY A 760 2.00 -15.26 -17.13
CA GLY A 760 3.11 -15.62 -18.03
C GLY A 760 2.67 -16.45 -19.25
N GLU A 761 1.76 -17.41 -19.05
CA GLU A 761 1.27 -18.29 -20.13
C GLU A 761 0.47 -17.57 -21.21
N LEU A 762 -0.07 -16.38 -20.91
CA LEU A 762 -0.81 -15.58 -21.88
C LEU A 762 0.13 -15.00 -22.96
N TYR A 763 1.44 -14.97 -22.71
CA TYR A 763 2.46 -14.34 -23.54
C TYR A 763 3.36 -15.41 -24.19
N PRO A 764 3.26 -15.63 -25.52
CA PRO A 764 4.03 -16.67 -26.21
C PRO A 764 5.55 -16.59 -26.07
N LYS A 765 6.08 -15.40 -25.72
CA LYS A 765 7.52 -15.10 -25.56
C LYS A 765 7.93 -14.88 -24.11
N PHE A 766 7.10 -15.29 -23.15
CA PHE A 766 7.37 -15.09 -21.72
C PHE A 766 8.65 -15.80 -21.26
N SER A 767 8.85 -17.04 -21.68
CA SER A 767 10.05 -17.83 -21.34
C SER A 767 11.33 -17.19 -21.88
N GLU A 768 11.30 -16.64 -23.09
CA GLU A 768 12.40 -15.87 -23.67
C GLU A 768 12.64 -14.57 -22.90
N PHE A 769 11.58 -13.82 -22.58
CA PHE A 769 11.69 -12.58 -21.79
C PHE A 769 12.29 -12.83 -20.41
N ARG A 770 11.82 -13.87 -19.69
CA ARG A 770 12.35 -14.22 -18.37
C ARG A 770 13.82 -14.61 -18.41
N ARG A 771 14.24 -15.35 -19.45
CA ARG A 771 15.65 -15.69 -19.67
C ARG A 771 16.49 -14.45 -19.98
N LEU A 772 15.97 -13.52 -20.79
CA LEU A 772 16.64 -12.24 -21.05
C LEU A 772 16.80 -11.43 -19.75
N ALA A 773 15.76 -11.37 -18.90
CA ALA A 773 15.83 -10.71 -17.60
C ALA A 773 16.89 -11.35 -16.69
N ALA A 774 16.91 -12.67 -16.57
CA ALA A 774 17.92 -13.38 -15.78
C ALA A 774 19.35 -13.20 -16.34
N GLN A 775 19.50 -13.00 -17.64
CA GLN A 775 20.79 -12.75 -18.28
C GLN A 775 21.32 -11.33 -18.03
N LEU A 776 20.44 -10.31 -18.13
CA LEU A 776 20.82 -8.90 -17.98
C LEU A 776 20.85 -8.43 -16.52
N ASP A 777 20.12 -9.11 -15.65
CA ASP A 777 20.04 -8.82 -14.22
C ASP A 777 20.05 -10.12 -13.39
N PRO A 778 21.20 -10.83 -13.32
CA PRO A 778 21.30 -12.13 -12.65
C PRO A 778 21.06 -12.04 -11.14
N GLU A 779 21.33 -10.88 -10.53
CA GLU A 779 21.10 -10.63 -9.10
C GLU A 779 19.68 -10.17 -8.80
N GLY A 780 18.87 -9.87 -9.82
CA GLY A 780 17.50 -9.41 -9.65
C GLY A 780 17.40 -8.01 -9.06
N ARG A 781 18.36 -7.14 -9.34
CA ARG A 781 18.43 -5.78 -8.81
C ARG A 781 17.25 -4.91 -9.24
N PHE A 782 16.71 -5.13 -10.43
CA PHE A 782 15.51 -4.45 -10.95
C PHE A 782 14.21 -5.21 -10.68
N ARG A 783 14.28 -6.36 -10.00
CA ARG A 783 13.12 -7.13 -9.57
C ARG A 783 12.49 -6.53 -8.32
N ASN A 784 11.18 -6.57 -8.29
CA ASN A 784 10.34 -6.22 -7.15
C ASN A 784 9.35 -7.35 -6.87
N ALA A 785 8.54 -7.21 -5.82
CA ALA A 785 7.52 -8.22 -5.47
C ALA A 785 6.57 -8.54 -6.64
N TYR A 786 6.22 -7.53 -7.45
CA TYR A 786 5.40 -7.70 -8.65
C TYR A 786 6.06 -8.65 -9.68
N LEU A 787 7.32 -8.38 -10.05
CA LEU A 787 8.08 -9.24 -10.98
C LEU A 787 8.41 -10.60 -10.39
N ASP A 788 8.64 -10.66 -9.08
CA ASP A 788 8.91 -11.91 -8.36
C ASP A 788 7.70 -12.84 -8.45
N ARG A 789 6.48 -12.34 -8.22
CA ARG A 789 5.24 -13.09 -8.44
C ARG A 789 5.06 -13.50 -9.91
N LEU A 790 5.32 -12.57 -10.84
CA LEU A 790 5.20 -12.85 -12.27
C LEU A 790 6.14 -13.99 -12.71
N PHE A 791 7.37 -14.04 -12.19
CA PHE A 791 8.39 -15.02 -12.58
C PHE A 791 8.35 -16.34 -11.79
N ALA A 792 7.62 -16.42 -10.66
CA ALA A 792 7.64 -17.56 -9.75
C ALA A 792 7.00 -18.85 -10.28
N HIS A 793 6.13 -18.79 -11.28
CA HIS A 793 5.34 -19.94 -11.72
C HIS A 793 5.79 -20.52 -13.08
N ASP A 794 6.03 -21.83 -13.10
CA ASP A 794 6.41 -22.65 -14.27
C ASP A 794 5.35 -23.72 -14.64
N GLY A 795 4.14 -23.65 -14.07
CA GLY A 795 3.17 -24.76 -14.07
C GLY A 795 1.90 -24.52 -14.90
N ALA A 796 1.46 -25.61 -15.56
CA ALA A 796 0.39 -25.74 -16.58
C ALA A 796 -1.07 -25.50 -16.13
N ASP A 797 -1.28 -24.65 -15.12
CA ASP A 797 -2.61 -24.45 -14.51
C ASP A 797 -3.42 -23.29 -15.12
N GLY A 798 -2.91 -22.58 -16.13
CA GLY A 798 -3.59 -21.43 -16.73
C GLY A 798 -3.57 -20.19 -15.84
N TYR A 799 -4.34 -19.16 -16.23
CA TYR A 799 -4.57 -17.99 -15.37
C TYR A 799 -5.48 -18.37 -14.20
N LYS A 800 -5.24 -17.82 -13.01
CA LYS A 800 -6.13 -17.97 -11.85
C LYS A 800 -6.62 -16.62 -11.38
N VAL A 801 -7.93 -16.47 -11.31
CA VAL A 801 -8.57 -15.32 -10.68
C VAL A 801 -8.64 -15.62 -9.19
N ASP A 802 -7.96 -14.81 -8.40
CA ASP A 802 -8.04 -14.84 -6.95
C ASP A 802 -8.93 -13.66 -6.50
N PRO A 803 -10.12 -13.93 -5.95
CA PRO A 803 -11.03 -12.86 -5.53
C PRO A 803 -10.53 -12.13 -4.28
N ASP A 804 -9.62 -12.74 -3.51
CA ASP A 804 -9.17 -12.27 -2.20
C ASP A 804 -7.76 -11.63 -2.28
N HIS A 805 -7.01 -11.94 -3.34
CA HIS A 805 -5.72 -11.34 -3.63
C HIS A 805 -5.69 -10.67 -5.00
N ILE A 806 -5.41 -9.36 -5.04
CA ILE A 806 -5.25 -8.59 -6.28
C ILE A 806 -3.77 -8.34 -6.47
N PRO A 807 -3.05 -9.12 -7.29
CA PRO A 807 -1.58 -9.05 -7.34
C PRO A 807 -1.06 -7.71 -7.89
N SER A 808 -1.93 -6.94 -8.53
CA SER A 808 -1.62 -5.60 -9.03
C SER A 808 -1.72 -4.52 -7.96
N LEU A 809 -2.44 -4.76 -6.85
CA LEU A 809 -2.42 -3.95 -5.63
C LEU A 809 -1.41 -4.55 -4.65
#